data_AF-U7Q8T1-F1
#
_entry.id   AF-U7Q8T1-F1
#
_cell.length_a   1.000
_cell.length_b   1.000
_cell.length_c   1.000
_cell.angle_alpha   90.00
_cell.angle_beta   90.00
_cell.angle_gamma   90.00
#
_symmetry.space_group_name_H-M   'P 1'
#
loop_
_entity.id
_entity.type
_entity.pdbx_description
1 polymer ?
#
loop_
_entity_poly.entity_id
_entity_poly.type
_entity_poly.pdbx_seq_one_letter_code
_entity_poly.pdbx_strand_id
1 'polypeptide(L)'
;MSLHPVLHRTAQPIAVSEFIDALRAAAPPRFPHGRAVYHRRVGMAISGGVDSMALAFLCAEARRFHPFMRISDAPTGGFTGLVIDHGLREGSGEEAKAVGKALVEMGHRYQIWPLRWPEAETVPGSGSGSGSGPAPTGLPSALETTARRLRYREFGLRLAHLRIVTLLLAHHEDDQYETVLMRLLSGYGLNGGIRGLRGMRAAADLPECQDIYGAHQSGFVDDQNEPMPYVIMRPSRLQRRYMKMEFREDMRLAASVLGDGAGSNMDRQWRQWTHLHQLLGHSAPPLAPLDTEDLGIVAYRPLLPFAKERLVATCLANNVPWFEDHTNADPTLTMRNALRYVAQHHALPQALQKPAILELAARCDATSRQHEAEARRLIVRHGVVVRFNTNVGTIVARLPRLQAKARRRPWRRGTGSYAIASAERRRLYLRTIAALVVQKLLAYVTPETNVTPVSQLQGVVDTLFPDLVDPDAKETAARAAADPKAFIICGTHFMPFFDNSAPGAWPSLSKSAPPDRYTRSWYLARAPYASPERAPPGVTTIPAIRFQSLALSYRWNCPPSQWRWSSWSRWNLYDGRFWVRIRTRLPANVVLQPFDREHSKPFREALAAGPSGPGRLSAFLATLKTYAPGKVRYTLPAIYASSDVSFALDGGAYWPEASAAENYAEYGEDGEDAEDAADAVDSAGEGGDAKDDRVDYASDEPPPFRNSGHRQFDLFTWERDQRRFEQAHRKAWPDPSRPPGRLLVLPTLGAHIPGIEDWLQWEVRYRKVDRGVLDSVQVAAIERMYS
;
A
#
# COMPACT_ATOMS: atom_id res chain seq x y z
N MET A 1 31.11 -3.22 -54.33
CA MET A 1 31.41 -4.21 -53.25
C MET A 1 30.25 -4.20 -52.27
N SER A 2 29.25 -5.04 -52.48
CA SER A 2 28.22 -5.31 -51.48
C SER A 2 28.87 -6.10 -50.36
N LEU A 3 29.12 -5.46 -49.22
CA LEU A 3 29.57 -6.14 -48.02
C LEU A 3 28.48 -7.15 -47.63
N HIS A 4 28.71 -8.42 -47.98
CA HIS A 4 27.98 -9.53 -47.39
C HIS A 4 28.14 -9.42 -45.86
N PRO A 5 27.06 -9.47 -45.08
CA PRO A 5 27.17 -9.58 -43.63
C PRO A 5 27.60 -11.01 -43.29
N VAL A 6 28.91 -11.26 -43.33
CA VAL A 6 29.54 -12.42 -42.71
C VAL A 6 29.92 -11.98 -41.29
N LEU A 7 28.95 -12.05 -40.37
CA LEU A 7 29.24 -12.09 -38.95
C LEU A 7 28.57 -13.35 -38.42
N HIS A 8 29.37 -14.19 -37.78
CA HIS A 8 29.01 -15.50 -37.25
C HIS A 8 27.60 -15.53 -36.64
N ARG A 9 26.77 -16.49 -37.06
CA ARG A 9 25.39 -16.72 -36.58
C ARG A 9 25.29 -17.11 -35.09
N THR A 10 26.39 -17.10 -34.35
CA THR A 10 26.39 -17.40 -32.92
C THR A 10 26.11 -16.13 -32.12
N ALA A 11 25.08 -16.17 -31.28
CA ALA A 11 24.78 -15.10 -30.33
C ALA A 11 26.01 -14.82 -29.47
N GLN A 12 26.46 -13.57 -29.44
CA GLN A 12 27.61 -13.16 -28.63
C GLN A 12 27.19 -13.06 -27.15
N PRO A 13 28.07 -13.45 -26.20
CA PRO A 13 27.83 -13.27 -24.78
C PRO A 13 27.60 -11.79 -24.45
N ILE A 14 26.86 -11.52 -23.38
CA ILE A 14 26.56 -10.16 -22.95
C ILE A 14 27.81 -9.57 -22.31
N ALA A 15 28.30 -8.45 -22.86
CA ALA A 15 29.38 -7.71 -22.26
C ALA A 15 28.93 -7.06 -20.94
N VAL A 16 29.83 -7.01 -19.96
CA VAL A 16 29.51 -6.46 -18.63
C VAL A 16 29.10 -4.98 -18.71
N SER A 17 29.72 -4.20 -19.60
CA SER A 17 29.35 -2.80 -19.85
C SER A 17 27.92 -2.67 -20.38
N GLU A 18 27.51 -3.51 -21.33
CA GLU A 18 26.14 -3.52 -21.85
C GLU A 18 25.12 -3.83 -20.75
N PHE A 19 25.43 -4.80 -19.89
CA PHE A 19 24.58 -5.12 -18.75
C PHE A 19 24.46 -3.95 -17.75
N ILE A 20 25.56 -3.24 -17.48
CA ILE A 20 25.54 -2.08 -16.57
C ILE A 20 24.68 -0.95 -17.15
N ASP A 21 24.79 -0.68 -18.44
CA ASP A 21 23.97 0.35 -19.11
C ASP A 21 22.49 -0.03 -19.10
N ALA A 22 22.18 -1.31 -19.38
CA ALA A 22 20.81 -1.83 -19.27
C ALA A 22 20.27 -1.75 -17.83
N LEU A 23 21.11 -2.04 -16.83
CA LEU A 23 20.77 -1.94 -15.41
C LEU A 23 20.50 -0.49 -14.98
N ARG A 24 21.32 0.47 -15.43
CA ARG A 24 21.11 1.91 -15.19
C ARG A 24 19.83 2.41 -15.88
N ALA A 25 19.57 1.96 -17.10
CA ALA A 25 18.36 2.32 -17.84
C ALA A 25 17.09 1.73 -17.19
N ALA A 26 17.18 0.51 -16.64
CA ALA A 26 16.08 -0.14 -15.96
C ALA A 26 15.79 0.49 -14.58
N ALA A 27 16.81 0.98 -13.89
CA ALA A 27 16.72 1.52 -12.53
C ALA A 27 17.14 3.00 -12.44
N PRO A 28 16.36 3.94 -13.02
CA PRO A 28 16.60 5.36 -12.81
C PRO A 28 16.44 5.74 -11.34
N PRO A 29 17.06 6.85 -10.87
CA PRO A 29 16.88 7.33 -9.51
C PRO A 29 15.40 7.63 -9.26
N ARG A 30 14.84 7.04 -8.20
CA ARG A 30 13.42 7.24 -7.84
C ARG A 30 13.23 8.61 -7.17
N PHE A 31 14.26 9.08 -6.48
CA PHE A 31 14.23 10.33 -5.72
C PHE A 31 15.39 11.22 -6.18
N PRO A 32 15.26 11.90 -7.34
CA PRO A 32 16.34 12.66 -7.96
C PRO A 32 16.87 13.82 -7.09
N HIS A 33 16.06 14.32 -6.14
CA HIS A 33 16.46 15.36 -5.19
C HIS A 33 16.99 14.79 -3.86
N GLY A 34 16.87 13.47 -3.66
CA GLY A 34 17.34 12.77 -2.48
C GLY A 34 18.81 12.38 -2.60
N ARG A 35 19.47 12.19 -1.45
CA ARG A 35 20.86 11.72 -1.39
C ARG A 35 20.91 10.31 -0.80
N ALA A 36 21.50 9.36 -1.50
CA ALA A 36 21.80 8.04 -0.94
C ALA A 36 23.32 7.85 -0.86
N VAL A 37 23.81 7.83 0.37
CA VAL A 37 25.24 7.75 0.70
C VAL A 37 25.64 6.35 1.14
N TYR A 38 24.71 5.62 1.75
CA TYR A 38 24.97 4.29 2.32
C TYR A 38 24.82 3.18 1.28
N HIS A 39 25.74 2.22 1.32
CA HIS A 39 25.67 1.01 0.51
C HIS A 39 24.46 0.16 0.89
N ARG A 40 23.67 -0.28 -0.10
CA ARG A 40 22.45 -1.06 0.11
C ARG A 40 22.53 -2.41 -0.56
N ARG A 41 21.96 -3.41 0.11
CA ARG A 41 21.83 -4.77 -0.44
C ARG A 41 20.76 -4.77 -1.54
N VAL A 42 21.00 -5.58 -2.56
CA VAL A 42 20.08 -5.79 -3.67
C VAL A 42 19.70 -7.27 -3.73
N GLY A 43 18.40 -7.55 -3.78
CA GLY A 43 17.90 -8.91 -3.95
C GLY A 43 17.90 -9.30 -5.42
N MET A 44 18.20 -10.56 -5.72
CA MET A 44 18.06 -11.17 -7.05
C MET A 44 17.14 -12.38 -6.92
N ALA A 45 16.06 -12.46 -7.70
CA ALA A 45 15.23 -13.66 -7.73
C ALA A 45 15.92 -14.71 -8.60
N ILE A 46 16.32 -15.84 -8.00
CA ILE A 46 17.03 -16.92 -8.68
C ILE A 46 16.18 -18.18 -8.65
N SER A 47 15.88 -18.74 -9.82
CA SER A 47 15.11 -19.98 -9.94
C SER A 47 15.96 -21.19 -10.33
N GLY A 48 17.25 -20.99 -10.64
CA GLY A 48 18.15 -22.05 -11.13
C GLY A 48 18.20 -22.18 -12.66
N GLY A 49 17.21 -21.62 -13.36
CA GLY A 49 17.19 -21.57 -14.82
C GLY A 49 18.26 -20.64 -15.41
N VAL A 50 18.59 -20.88 -16.68
CA VAL A 50 19.66 -20.18 -17.43
C VAL A 50 19.58 -18.66 -17.33
N ASP A 51 18.38 -18.08 -17.40
CA ASP A 51 18.18 -16.63 -17.38
C ASP A 51 18.57 -16.02 -16.02
N SER A 52 18.17 -16.68 -14.94
CA SER A 52 18.47 -16.23 -13.58
C SER A 52 19.93 -16.46 -13.19
N MET A 53 20.54 -17.53 -13.70
CA MET A 53 21.96 -17.79 -13.51
C MET A 53 22.84 -16.81 -14.30
N ALA A 54 22.43 -16.47 -15.54
CA ALA A 54 23.06 -15.39 -16.30
C ALA A 54 22.99 -14.05 -15.56
N LEU A 55 21.82 -13.71 -14.98
CA LEU A 55 21.67 -12.52 -14.14
C LEU A 55 22.63 -12.52 -12.94
N ALA A 56 22.75 -13.64 -12.25
CA ALA A 56 23.66 -13.76 -11.09
C ALA A 56 25.12 -13.57 -11.50
N PHE A 57 25.56 -14.21 -12.58
CA PHE A 57 26.91 -14.06 -13.12
C PHE A 57 27.21 -12.61 -13.51
N LEU A 58 26.33 -11.99 -14.30
CA LEU A 58 26.48 -10.59 -14.73
C LEU A 58 26.52 -9.62 -13.55
N CYS A 59 25.78 -9.88 -12.47
CA CYS A 59 25.86 -9.07 -11.25
C CYS A 59 27.18 -9.25 -10.49
N ALA A 60 27.77 -10.46 -10.49
CA ALA A 60 29.09 -10.68 -9.90
C ALA A 60 30.16 -9.89 -10.66
N GLU A 61 30.16 -10.00 -11.99
CA GLU A 61 31.12 -9.30 -12.84
C GLU A 61 30.91 -7.79 -12.79
N ALA A 62 29.67 -7.28 -12.89
CA ALA A 62 29.40 -5.86 -12.78
C ALA A 62 29.94 -5.23 -11.49
N ARG A 63 29.90 -5.97 -10.37
CA ARG A 63 30.47 -5.53 -9.09
C ARG A 63 31.99 -5.45 -9.12
N ARG A 64 32.66 -6.35 -9.83
CA ARG A 64 34.13 -6.35 -10.00
C ARG A 64 34.57 -5.14 -10.82
N PHE A 65 33.89 -4.86 -11.94
CA PHE A 65 34.21 -3.73 -12.82
C PHE A 65 33.80 -2.37 -12.22
N HIS A 66 32.67 -2.29 -11.50
CA HIS A 66 32.19 -1.05 -10.90
C HIS A 66 31.75 -1.21 -9.44
N PRO A 67 32.70 -1.19 -8.48
CA PRO A 67 32.40 -1.35 -7.05
C PRO A 67 31.43 -0.30 -6.47
N PHE A 68 31.40 0.91 -7.06
CA PHE A 68 30.54 2.02 -6.63
C PHE A 68 29.31 2.22 -7.52
N MET A 69 28.91 1.19 -8.27
CA MET A 69 27.70 1.24 -9.09
C MET A 69 26.47 1.56 -8.22
N ARG A 70 25.60 2.44 -8.74
CA ARG A 70 24.31 2.75 -8.14
C ARG A 70 23.20 2.00 -8.86
N ILE A 71 22.28 1.42 -8.09
CA ILE A 71 21.03 0.87 -8.62
C ILE A 71 19.92 1.72 -8.01
N SER A 72 19.15 2.39 -8.87
CA SER A 72 18.24 3.48 -8.48
C SER A 72 18.99 4.60 -7.75
N ASP A 73 18.67 4.88 -6.48
CA ASP A 73 19.25 6.00 -5.75
C ASP A 73 20.58 5.61 -5.05
N ALA A 74 20.65 4.38 -4.53
CA ALA A 74 21.71 3.96 -3.59
C ALA A 74 22.90 3.23 -4.25
N PRO A 75 24.13 3.41 -3.75
CA PRO A 75 25.25 2.58 -4.13
C PRO A 75 25.03 1.13 -3.68
N THR A 76 25.44 0.17 -4.51
CA THR A 76 25.25 -1.26 -4.22
C THR A 76 26.30 -1.74 -3.21
N GLY A 77 25.86 -2.34 -2.11
CA GLY A 77 26.72 -2.98 -1.10
C GLY A 77 26.97 -4.47 -1.32
N GLY A 78 26.21 -5.07 -2.23
CA GLY A 78 26.30 -6.47 -2.60
C GLY A 78 24.94 -7.04 -2.97
N PHE A 79 24.98 -8.19 -3.64
CA PHE A 79 23.80 -8.90 -4.09
C PHE A 79 23.48 -10.08 -3.16
N THR A 80 22.20 -10.36 -3.00
CA THR A 80 21.69 -11.53 -2.29
C THR A 80 20.77 -12.29 -3.24
N GLY A 81 21.14 -13.51 -3.61
CA GLY A 81 20.28 -14.42 -4.35
C GLY A 81 19.15 -14.95 -3.46
N LEU A 82 17.93 -14.90 -3.97
CA LEU A 82 16.71 -15.30 -3.26
C LEU A 82 16.08 -16.44 -4.04
N VAL A 83 16.17 -17.63 -3.48
CA VAL A 83 15.67 -18.87 -4.07
C VAL A 83 14.40 -19.25 -3.31
N ILE A 84 13.32 -19.52 -4.05
CA ILE A 84 12.07 -20.02 -3.47
C ILE A 84 11.97 -21.50 -3.80
N ASP A 85 12.01 -22.34 -2.77
CA ASP A 85 11.69 -23.75 -2.88
C ASP A 85 10.16 -23.89 -2.93
N HIS A 86 9.64 -24.28 -4.09
CA HIS A 86 8.20 -24.35 -4.32
C HIS A 86 7.58 -25.68 -3.88
N GLY A 87 8.38 -26.74 -3.68
CA GLY A 87 7.91 -28.05 -3.23
C GLY A 87 6.86 -28.75 -4.11
N LEU A 88 6.73 -28.38 -5.40
CA LEU A 88 5.72 -28.97 -6.31
C LEU A 88 6.15 -30.30 -6.93
N ARG A 89 7.46 -30.57 -6.99
CA ARG A 89 8.02 -31.82 -7.53
C ARG A 89 9.11 -32.35 -6.61
N GLU A 90 9.32 -33.65 -6.67
CA GLU A 90 10.44 -34.32 -6.02
C GLU A 90 11.77 -33.73 -6.51
N GLY A 91 12.73 -33.55 -5.60
CA GLY A 91 14.04 -32.95 -5.89
C GLY A 91 14.09 -31.41 -5.91
N SER A 92 12.96 -30.68 -5.79
CA SER A 92 12.95 -29.20 -5.79
C SER A 92 13.86 -28.59 -4.71
N GLY A 93 13.84 -29.16 -3.51
CA GLY A 93 14.72 -28.72 -2.41
C GLY A 93 16.20 -29.01 -2.65
N GLU A 94 16.55 -30.08 -3.36
CA GLU A 94 17.94 -30.39 -3.73
C GLU A 94 18.47 -29.42 -4.79
N GLU A 95 17.65 -29.11 -5.79
CA GLU A 95 17.94 -28.10 -6.81
C GLU A 95 18.14 -26.73 -6.16
N ALA A 96 17.25 -26.33 -5.24
CA ALA A 96 17.38 -25.06 -4.52
C ALA A 96 18.71 -24.96 -3.75
N LYS A 97 19.14 -26.07 -3.12
CA LYS A 97 20.45 -26.16 -2.44
C LYS A 97 21.61 -26.06 -3.42
N ALA A 98 21.53 -26.75 -4.56
CA ALA A 98 22.56 -26.72 -5.59
C ALA A 98 22.72 -25.32 -6.22
N VAL A 99 21.60 -24.64 -6.49
CA VAL A 99 21.58 -23.23 -6.92
C VAL A 99 22.22 -22.33 -5.86
N GLY A 100 21.91 -22.56 -4.58
CA GLY A 100 22.55 -21.86 -3.46
C GLY A 100 24.07 -22.01 -3.46
N LYS A 101 24.59 -23.23 -3.69
CA LYS A 101 26.02 -23.50 -3.81
C LYS A 101 26.66 -22.75 -4.98
N ALA A 102 26.05 -22.79 -6.16
CA ALA A 102 26.54 -22.06 -7.34
C ALA A 102 26.58 -20.53 -7.10
N LEU A 103 25.62 -19.98 -6.36
CA LEU A 103 25.64 -18.55 -5.98
C LEU A 103 26.80 -18.18 -5.06
N VAL A 104 27.17 -19.05 -4.12
CA VAL A 104 28.34 -18.84 -3.25
C VAL A 104 29.64 -18.88 -4.05
N GLU A 105 29.76 -19.83 -4.98
CA GLU A 105 30.93 -19.94 -5.87
C GLU A 105 31.11 -18.69 -6.74
N MET A 106 30.00 -18.05 -7.17
CA MET A 106 30.02 -16.76 -7.85
C MET A 106 30.30 -15.55 -6.93
N GLY A 107 30.40 -15.74 -5.61
CA GLY A 107 30.67 -14.67 -4.64
C GLY A 107 29.42 -13.92 -4.14
N HIS A 108 28.23 -14.52 -4.27
CA HIS A 108 26.98 -13.95 -3.76
C HIS A 108 26.55 -14.58 -2.45
N ARG A 109 25.86 -13.79 -1.62
CA ARG A 109 25.07 -14.36 -0.52
C ARG A 109 23.78 -14.94 -1.08
N TYR A 110 23.19 -15.93 -0.44
CA TYR A 110 21.88 -16.43 -0.83
C TYR A 110 21.00 -16.75 0.38
N GLN A 111 19.69 -16.85 0.13
CA GLN A 111 18.72 -17.39 1.06
C GLN A 111 17.75 -18.30 0.29
N ILE A 112 17.41 -19.44 0.87
CA ILE A 112 16.39 -20.36 0.37
C ILE A 112 15.17 -20.26 1.27
N TRP A 113 14.00 -20.03 0.71
CA TRP A 113 12.74 -19.96 1.45
C TRP A 113 11.72 -20.96 0.91
N PRO A 114 11.14 -21.81 1.78
CA PRO A 114 10.06 -22.71 1.37
C PRO A 114 8.76 -21.93 1.14
N LEU A 115 8.03 -22.32 0.10
CA LEU A 115 6.71 -21.80 -0.22
C LEU A 115 5.65 -22.54 0.59
N ARG A 116 4.80 -21.80 1.31
CA ARG A 116 3.62 -22.38 1.96
C ARG A 116 2.44 -22.33 1.00
N TRP A 117 1.90 -23.49 0.68
CA TRP A 117 0.66 -23.61 -0.06
C TRP A 117 -0.51 -23.38 0.90
N PRO A 118 -1.48 -22.51 0.58
CA PRO A 118 -2.73 -22.51 1.32
C PRO A 118 -3.35 -23.89 1.16
N GLU A 119 -3.70 -24.54 2.28
CA GLU A 119 -4.55 -25.73 2.25
C GLU A 119 -5.76 -25.37 1.38
N ALA A 120 -5.98 -26.13 0.30
CA ALA A 120 -7.18 -25.92 -0.50
C ALA A 120 -8.34 -26.03 0.48
N GLU A 121 -9.12 -24.94 0.66
CA GLU A 121 -10.34 -24.96 1.46
C GLU A 121 -11.12 -26.19 1.03
N THR A 122 -11.09 -27.22 1.88
CA THR A 122 -11.85 -28.43 1.67
C THR A 122 -13.30 -27.99 1.68
N VAL A 123 -13.93 -28.05 0.51
CA VAL A 123 -15.38 -27.92 0.41
C VAL A 123 -15.97 -28.84 1.49
N PRO A 124 -16.80 -28.31 2.41
CA PRO A 124 -17.29 -29.10 3.54
C PRO A 124 -18.07 -30.30 3.00
N GLY A 125 -17.47 -31.49 3.12
CA GLY A 125 -18.05 -32.74 2.58
C GLY A 125 -17.06 -33.83 2.16
N SER A 126 -15.76 -33.54 1.98
CA SER A 126 -14.74 -34.57 1.74
C SER A 126 -13.94 -34.82 3.02
N GLY A 127 -14.17 -35.96 3.66
CA GLY A 127 -13.69 -36.29 4.99
C GLY A 127 -12.19 -36.57 5.14
N SER A 128 -11.72 -36.28 6.36
CA SER A 128 -10.73 -37.01 7.17
C SER A 128 -9.37 -37.37 6.56
N GLY A 129 -8.30 -36.78 7.09
CA GLY A 129 -6.99 -37.43 7.16
C GLY A 129 -5.80 -36.49 7.27
N SER A 130 -5.19 -36.43 8.46
CA SER A 130 -3.86 -35.87 8.73
C SER A 130 -2.82 -36.39 7.73
N GLY A 131 -2.17 -35.48 6.99
CA GLY A 131 -1.07 -35.78 6.09
C GLY A 131 -0.97 -34.69 5.04
N SER A 132 0.25 -34.19 4.79
CA SER A 132 0.60 -33.20 3.76
C SER A 132 -0.30 -33.31 2.52
N GLY A 133 -1.33 -32.47 2.45
CA GLY A 133 -2.39 -32.59 1.46
C GLY A 133 -1.85 -32.40 0.04
N PRO A 134 -2.31 -33.21 -0.94
CA PRO A 134 -1.83 -33.12 -2.32
C PRO A 134 -2.17 -31.75 -2.94
N ALA A 135 -1.25 -31.28 -3.79
CA ALA A 135 -1.33 -30.02 -4.51
C ALA A 135 -2.68 -29.81 -5.20
N PRO A 136 -3.20 -28.56 -5.26
CA PRO A 136 -4.53 -28.29 -5.80
C PRO A 136 -4.65 -28.78 -7.24
N THR A 137 -5.55 -29.76 -7.48
CA THR A 137 -5.90 -30.37 -8.77
C THR A 137 -6.71 -29.44 -9.69
N GLY A 138 -6.41 -28.15 -9.67
CA GLY A 138 -6.92 -27.19 -10.66
C GLY A 138 -6.17 -27.31 -11.99
N LEU A 139 -6.78 -26.81 -13.08
CA LEU A 139 -6.12 -26.66 -14.39
C LEU A 139 -4.67 -26.15 -14.25
N PRO A 140 -3.69 -26.70 -15.00
CA PRO A 140 -2.26 -26.35 -14.86
C PRO A 140 -1.95 -24.84 -14.86
N SER A 141 -2.70 -24.06 -15.65
CA SER A 141 -2.55 -22.60 -15.74
C SER A 141 -2.93 -21.86 -14.44
N ALA A 142 -3.90 -22.40 -13.69
CA ALA A 142 -4.29 -21.87 -12.39
C ALA A 142 -3.21 -22.14 -11.34
N LEU A 143 -2.54 -23.30 -11.43
CA LEU A 143 -1.41 -23.64 -10.55
C LEU A 143 -0.21 -22.70 -10.79
N GLU A 144 0.22 -22.49 -12.04
CA GLU A 144 1.32 -21.55 -12.36
C GLU A 144 1.00 -20.13 -11.88
N THR A 145 -0.24 -19.68 -12.12
CA THR A 145 -0.69 -18.35 -11.68
C THR A 145 -0.66 -18.24 -10.16
N THR A 146 -1.09 -19.28 -9.44
CA THR A 146 -1.07 -19.32 -7.97
C THR A 146 0.36 -19.37 -7.43
N ALA A 147 1.23 -20.22 -8.00
CA ALA A 147 2.64 -20.29 -7.67
C ALA A 147 3.33 -18.93 -7.86
N ARG A 148 3.02 -18.24 -8.96
CA ARG A 148 3.53 -16.88 -9.24
C ARG A 148 3.06 -15.89 -8.17
N ARG A 149 1.78 -15.92 -7.78
CA ARG A 149 1.24 -15.04 -6.72
C ARG A 149 1.93 -15.28 -5.38
N LEU A 150 2.02 -16.54 -4.95
CA LEU A 150 2.65 -16.92 -3.69
C LEU A 150 4.13 -16.53 -3.66
N ARG A 151 4.87 -16.75 -4.77
CA ARG A 151 6.27 -16.32 -4.90
C ARG A 151 6.44 -14.82 -4.69
N TYR A 152 5.64 -14.00 -5.36
CA TYR A 152 5.73 -12.54 -5.19
C TYR A 152 5.36 -12.10 -3.77
N ARG A 153 4.35 -12.72 -3.16
CA ARG A 153 3.96 -12.44 -1.77
C ARG A 153 5.09 -12.79 -0.79
N GLU A 154 5.74 -13.93 -0.94
CA GLU A 154 6.89 -14.32 -0.10
C GLU A 154 8.09 -13.38 -0.32
N PHE A 155 8.40 -13.00 -1.57
CA PHE A 155 9.40 -11.96 -1.84
C PHE A 155 9.05 -10.68 -1.08
N GLY A 156 7.80 -10.20 -1.15
CA GLY A 156 7.34 -8.99 -0.48
C GLY A 156 7.54 -9.04 1.03
N LEU A 157 7.06 -10.10 1.69
CA LEU A 157 7.18 -10.28 3.15
C LEU A 157 8.64 -10.29 3.61
N ARG A 158 9.48 -11.09 2.94
CA ARG A 158 10.86 -11.32 3.38
C ARG A 158 11.78 -10.15 3.05
N LEU A 159 11.65 -9.55 1.87
CA LEU A 159 12.44 -8.37 1.48
C LEU A 159 12.11 -7.15 2.34
N ALA A 160 10.83 -6.96 2.70
CA ALA A 160 10.43 -5.90 3.62
C ALA A 160 11.08 -6.12 5.01
N HIS A 161 11.06 -7.35 5.52
CA HIS A 161 11.72 -7.69 6.78
C HIS A 161 13.25 -7.50 6.72
N LEU A 162 13.89 -7.86 5.61
CA LEU A 162 15.33 -7.69 5.38
C LEU A 162 15.74 -6.24 5.04
N ARG A 163 14.76 -5.33 4.91
CA ARG A 163 14.92 -3.93 4.47
C ARG A 163 15.65 -3.81 3.13
N ILE A 164 15.34 -4.71 2.20
CA ILE A 164 15.85 -4.69 0.83
C ILE A 164 14.74 -4.16 -0.08
N VAL A 165 14.97 -3.00 -0.69
CA VAL A 165 13.94 -2.27 -1.48
C VAL A 165 14.09 -2.47 -3.00
N THR A 166 15.06 -3.27 -3.42
CA THR A 166 15.43 -3.50 -4.82
C THR A 166 15.48 -5.01 -5.06
N LEU A 167 14.67 -5.48 -6.01
CA LEU A 167 14.66 -6.86 -6.48
C LEU A 167 14.98 -6.90 -7.98
N LEU A 168 15.99 -7.66 -8.38
CA LEU A 168 16.29 -7.92 -9.79
C LEU A 168 15.58 -9.19 -10.23
N LEU A 169 14.93 -9.13 -11.39
CA LEU A 169 14.27 -10.26 -12.04
C LEU A 169 14.91 -10.52 -13.40
N ALA A 170 15.06 -11.80 -13.74
CA ALA A 170 15.71 -12.24 -14.97
C ALA A 170 14.79 -12.28 -16.21
N HIS A 171 13.78 -11.41 -16.26
CA HIS A 171 12.92 -11.34 -17.45
C HIS A 171 13.71 -10.73 -18.61
N HIS A 172 13.59 -11.31 -19.81
CA HIS A 172 14.36 -10.96 -20.99
C HIS A 172 13.48 -10.50 -22.18
N GLU A 173 14.09 -10.27 -23.33
CA GLU A 173 13.41 -9.77 -24.54
C GLU A 173 12.34 -10.75 -25.04
N ASP A 174 12.61 -12.05 -25.02
CA ASP A 174 11.64 -13.06 -25.48
C ASP A 174 10.39 -13.11 -24.57
N ASP A 175 10.53 -12.87 -23.26
CA ASP A 175 9.38 -12.77 -22.36
C ASP A 175 8.48 -11.57 -22.71
N GLN A 176 9.07 -10.48 -23.21
CA GLN A 176 8.31 -9.33 -23.69
C GLN A 176 7.50 -9.69 -24.92
N TYR A 177 8.15 -10.36 -25.87
CA TYR A 177 7.51 -10.86 -27.08
C TYR A 177 6.32 -11.77 -26.73
N GLU A 178 6.53 -12.79 -25.91
CA GLU A 178 5.50 -13.71 -25.45
C GLU A 178 4.35 -12.97 -24.74
N THR A 179 4.68 -12.05 -23.84
CA THR A 179 3.67 -11.28 -23.08
C THR A 179 2.80 -10.41 -23.99
N VAL A 180 3.41 -9.72 -24.95
CA VAL A 180 2.68 -8.84 -25.87
C VAL A 180 1.84 -9.66 -26.83
N LEU A 181 2.37 -10.77 -27.36
CA LEU A 181 1.66 -11.66 -28.26
C LEU A 181 0.46 -12.33 -27.57
N MET A 182 0.61 -12.84 -26.33
CA MET A 182 -0.52 -13.33 -25.55
C MET A 182 -1.61 -12.27 -25.38
N ARG A 183 -1.22 -11.02 -25.09
CA ARG A 183 -2.18 -9.92 -24.93
C ARG A 183 -2.90 -9.60 -26.23
N LEU A 184 -2.21 -9.62 -27.37
CA LEU A 184 -2.85 -9.47 -28.69
C LEU A 184 -3.89 -10.58 -28.93
N LEU A 185 -3.53 -11.83 -28.65
CA LEU A 185 -4.44 -12.98 -28.80
C LEU A 185 -5.66 -12.90 -27.87
N SER A 186 -5.49 -12.36 -26.66
CA SER A 186 -6.61 -12.10 -25.73
C SER A 186 -7.45 -10.86 -26.11
N GLY A 187 -7.19 -10.21 -27.24
CA GLY A 187 -7.97 -9.05 -27.73
C GLY A 187 -7.60 -7.70 -27.11
N TYR A 188 -6.47 -7.61 -26.39
CA TYR A 188 -5.95 -6.32 -25.95
C TYR A 188 -5.46 -5.52 -27.16
N GLY A 189 -5.78 -4.22 -27.20
CA GLY A 189 -5.58 -3.36 -28.37
C GLY A 189 -6.90 -2.95 -29.03
N LEU A 190 -7.76 -3.93 -29.36
CA LEU A 190 -9.11 -3.69 -29.90
C LEU A 190 -10.06 -3.19 -28.81
N ASN A 191 -10.14 -3.92 -27.68
CA ASN A 191 -11.07 -3.61 -26.58
C ASN A 191 -10.38 -2.87 -25.41
N GLY A 192 -9.09 -3.19 -25.16
CA GLY A 192 -8.32 -2.68 -24.01
C GLY A 192 -7.47 -1.42 -24.27
N GLY A 193 -7.42 -0.95 -25.52
CA GLY A 193 -6.58 0.17 -25.95
C GLY A 193 -5.07 -0.11 -25.94
N ILE A 194 -4.28 0.84 -26.45
CA ILE A 194 -2.82 0.73 -26.65
C ILE A 194 -2.01 0.46 -25.36
N ARG A 195 -2.58 0.76 -24.18
CA ARG A 195 -1.88 0.62 -22.89
C ARG A 195 -1.70 -0.84 -22.47
N GLY A 196 -2.57 -1.74 -22.92
CA GLY A 196 -2.41 -3.18 -22.70
C GLY A 196 -1.18 -3.74 -23.41
N LEU A 197 -0.76 -3.13 -24.51
CA LEU A 197 0.30 -3.64 -25.39
C LEU A 197 1.70 -3.11 -25.07
N ARG A 198 1.91 -2.48 -23.91
CA ARG A 198 3.21 -1.91 -23.49
C ARG A 198 4.26 -2.94 -23.05
N GLY A 199 3.90 -4.23 -23.02
CA GLY A 199 4.73 -5.27 -22.43
C GLY A 199 4.88 -5.15 -20.90
N MET A 200 5.97 -5.69 -20.35
CA MET A 200 6.38 -5.53 -18.96
C MET A 200 7.27 -4.30 -18.80
N ARG A 201 7.10 -3.56 -17.70
CA ARG A 201 7.95 -2.40 -17.41
C ARG A 201 9.32 -2.84 -16.88
N ALA A 202 10.36 -2.10 -17.23
CA ALA A 202 11.71 -2.32 -16.70
C ALA A 202 11.77 -2.13 -15.17
N ALA A 203 10.99 -1.20 -14.63
CA ALA A 203 10.77 -1.02 -13.19
C ALA A 203 9.27 -1.05 -12.87
N ALA A 204 8.89 -1.81 -11.85
CA ALA A 204 7.52 -1.82 -11.32
C ALA A 204 7.52 -2.20 -9.84
N ASP A 205 6.51 -1.74 -9.10
CA ASP A 205 6.26 -2.21 -7.74
C ASP A 205 5.99 -3.74 -7.76
N LEU A 206 6.29 -4.40 -6.64
CA LEU A 206 6.05 -5.83 -6.51
C LEU A 206 4.54 -6.13 -6.56
N PRO A 207 4.06 -7.05 -7.43
CA PRO A 207 2.65 -7.41 -7.49
C PRO A 207 2.25 -8.25 -6.26
N GLU A 208 0.95 -8.33 -5.98
CA GLU A 208 0.36 -9.14 -4.88
C GLU A 208 0.86 -8.78 -3.46
N CYS A 209 1.41 -7.58 -3.30
CA CYS A 209 1.99 -7.08 -2.06
C CYS A 209 1.32 -5.79 -1.54
N GLN A 210 0.17 -5.41 -2.09
CA GLN A 210 -0.50 -4.14 -1.80
C GLN A 210 -0.87 -3.97 -0.33
N ASP A 211 -1.13 -5.08 0.38
CA ASP A 211 -1.45 -5.16 1.80
C ASP A 211 -0.22 -5.30 2.71
N ILE A 212 0.99 -5.39 2.14
CA ILE A 212 2.24 -5.63 2.88
C ILE A 212 3.00 -4.31 3.03
N TYR A 213 2.99 -3.77 4.25
CA TYR A 213 3.72 -2.56 4.59
C TYR A 213 5.24 -2.74 4.43
N GLY A 214 5.90 -1.76 3.82
CA GLY A 214 7.32 -1.81 3.46
C GLY A 214 7.59 -2.51 2.13
N ALA A 215 6.65 -3.31 1.62
CA ALA A 215 6.80 -4.02 0.35
C ALA A 215 6.19 -3.25 -0.82
N HIS A 216 4.98 -2.71 -0.67
CA HIS A 216 4.30 -1.99 -1.73
C HIS A 216 4.02 -0.55 -1.30
N GLN A 217 4.66 0.41 -1.98
CA GLN A 217 4.38 1.84 -1.85
C GLN A 217 4.29 2.34 -0.38
N SER A 218 5.13 1.78 0.49
CA SER A 218 5.13 2.05 1.93
C SER A 218 6.50 1.80 2.58
N GLY A 219 6.69 2.35 3.78
CA GLY A 219 7.93 2.28 4.57
C GLY A 219 8.78 3.55 4.50
N PHE A 220 8.33 4.59 3.79
CA PHE A 220 9.11 5.83 3.61
C PHE A 220 9.28 6.61 4.91
N VAL A 221 8.20 6.77 5.67
CA VAL A 221 8.21 7.58 6.89
C VAL A 221 9.11 6.93 7.95
N ASP A 222 9.04 5.61 8.09
CA ASP A 222 9.92 4.86 8.98
C ASP A 222 11.38 4.99 8.53
N ASP A 223 11.65 4.86 7.23
CA ASP A 223 12.98 5.06 6.67
C ASP A 223 13.57 6.43 7.02
N GLN A 224 12.79 7.51 6.93
CA GLN A 224 13.24 8.87 7.26
C GLN A 224 13.50 9.10 8.77
N ASN A 225 12.92 8.28 9.64
CA ASN A 225 13.11 8.34 11.09
C ASN A 225 14.31 7.52 11.56
N GLU A 226 14.85 6.64 10.70
CA GLU A 226 16.02 5.83 11.00
C GLU A 226 17.32 6.65 10.98
N PRO A 227 18.36 6.25 11.73
CA PRO A 227 19.67 6.91 11.70
C PRO A 227 20.33 6.88 10.31
N MET A 228 20.08 5.81 9.55
CA MET A 228 20.59 5.59 8.21
C MET A 228 19.42 5.35 7.23
N PRO A 229 18.74 6.40 6.75
CA PRO A 229 17.67 6.28 5.77
C PRO A 229 18.22 5.77 4.42
N TYR A 230 17.39 5.04 3.67
CA TYR A 230 17.69 4.62 2.30
C TYR A 230 17.96 5.83 1.41
N VAL A 231 17.12 6.85 1.54
CA VAL A 231 17.26 8.14 0.85
C VAL A 231 17.20 9.27 1.87
N ILE A 232 18.21 10.12 1.91
CA ILE A 232 18.23 11.31 2.75
C ILE A 232 17.55 12.44 1.98
N MET A 233 16.32 12.78 2.36
CA MET A 233 15.63 13.97 1.85
C MET A 233 16.05 15.26 2.57
N ARG A 234 16.64 15.12 3.75
CA ARG A 234 17.08 16.28 4.53
C ARG A 234 18.19 17.02 3.80
N PRO A 235 18.17 18.37 3.79
CA PRO A 235 19.24 19.17 3.20
C PRO A 235 20.56 18.91 3.90
N SER A 236 21.65 18.90 3.13
CA SER A 236 23.02 18.79 3.64
C SER A 236 23.37 19.95 4.57
N ARG A 237 24.44 19.82 5.36
CA ARG A 237 24.95 20.92 6.20
C ARG A 237 25.25 22.18 5.39
N LEU A 238 25.80 22.03 4.18
CA LEU A 238 26.07 23.14 3.26
C LEU A 238 24.77 23.78 2.75
N GLN A 239 23.81 22.98 2.29
CA GLN A 239 22.50 23.49 1.84
C GLN A 239 21.73 24.18 2.97
N ARG A 240 21.79 23.64 4.21
CA ARG A 240 21.20 24.30 5.37
C ARG A 240 21.85 25.65 5.66
N ARG A 241 23.17 25.78 5.52
CA ARG A 241 23.87 27.07 5.65
C ARG A 241 23.41 28.04 4.58
N TYR A 242 23.31 27.59 3.32
CA TYR A 242 22.83 28.42 2.22
C TYR A 242 21.38 28.88 2.43
N MET A 243 20.45 27.95 2.72
CA MET A 243 19.07 28.29 3.03
C MET A 243 18.92 29.21 4.25
N LYS A 244 19.78 29.05 5.27
CA LYS A 244 19.79 29.96 6.42
C LYS A 244 20.27 31.37 6.03
N MET A 245 21.21 31.49 5.10
CA MET A 245 21.63 32.79 4.58
C MET A 245 20.55 33.42 3.71
N GLU A 246 19.98 32.68 2.77
CA GLU A 246 18.86 33.11 1.91
C GLU A 246 17.65 33.54 2.75
N PHE A 247 17.22 32.72 3.71
CA PHE A 247 16.14 33.08 4.63
C PHE A 247 16.47 34.29 5.50
N ARG A 248 17.75 34.51 5.84
CA ARG A 248 18.17 35.72 6.59
C ARG A 248 18.09 36.97 5.71
N GLU A 249 18.42 36.86 4.43
CA GLU A 249 18.25 37.94 3.45
C GLU A 249 16.75 38.22 3.19
N ASP A 250 15.93 37.18 3.01
CA ASP A 250 14.47 37.32 2.88
C ASP A 250 13.84 37.93 4.13
N MET A 251 14.28 37.51 5.33
CA MET A 251 13.81 38.09 6.59
C MET A 251 14.30 39.53 6.77
N ARG A 252 15.50 39.87 6.29
CA ARG A 252 15.98 41.27 6.26
C ARG A 252 15.16 42.12 5.30
N LEU A 253 14.85 41.59 4.12
CA LEU A 253 13.98 42.24 3.15
C LEU A 253 12.58 42.41 3.73
N ALA A 254 12.00 41.35 4.30
CA ALA A 254 10.71 41.39 4.97
C ALA A 254 10.73 42.36 6.16
N ALA A 255 11.78 42.38 6.99
CA ALA A 255 11.92 43.35 8.07
C ALA A 255 12.08 44.79 7.56
N SER A 256 12.78 45.01 6.45
CA SER A 256 12.89 46.33 5.82
C SER A 256 11.56 46.80 5.22
N VAL A 257 10.76 45.89 4.67
CA VAL A 257 9.41 46.15 4.14
C VAL A 257 8.39 46.36 5.26
N LEU A 258 8.53 45.63 6.37
CA LEU A 258 7.60 45.63 7.51
C LEU A 258 7.96 46.67 8.58
N GLY A 259 9.16 47.27 8.53
CA GLY A 259 9.67 48.22 9.53
C GLY A 259 9.97 47.60 10.91
N ASP A 260 10.63 48.37 11.78
CA ASP A 260 11.13 47.96 13.11
C ASP A 260 10.04 47.57 14.15
N GLY A 261 8.78 47.37 13.76
CA GLY A 261 7.66 46.99 14.64
C GLY A 261 7.35 45.48 14.70
N ALA A 262 8.07 44.63 13.96
CA ALA A 262 7.65 43.26 13.63
C ALA A 262 7.52 42.27 14.81
N GLY A 263 8.25 42.48 15.92
CA GLY A 263 8.20 41.58 17.08
C GLY A 263 6.81 41.49 17.73
N SER A 264 6.05 42.59 17.73
CA SER A 264 4.67 42.64 18.22
C SER A 264 3.63 42.17 17.19
N ASN A 265 4.06 42.03 15.93
CA ASN A 265 3.18 41.83 14.78
C ASN A 265 2.98 40.35 14.44
N MET A 266 3.91 39.45 14.79
CA MET A 266 3.77 38.01 14.51
C MET A 266 2.64 37.37 15.34
N ASP A 267 2.52 37.76 16.61
CA ASP A 267 1.43 37.34 17.50
C ASP A 267 0.08 37.96 17.05
N ARG A 268 0.12 39.21 16.55
CA ARG A 268 -1.01 39.91 15.97
C ARG A 268 -1.44 39.29 14.63
N GLN A 269 -0.50 38.83 13.81
CA GLN A 269 -0.71 38.09 12.56
C GLN A 269 -1.27 36.70 12.83
N TRP A 270 -0.78 35.97 13.84
CA TRP A 270 -1.35 34.69 14.24
C TRP A 270 -2.79 34.86 14.75
N ARG A 271 -3.06 35.89 15.55
CA ARG A 271 -4.43 36.25 15.97
C ARG A 271 -5.28 36.72 14.79
N GLN A 272 -4.73 37.48 13.86
CA GLN A 272 -5.44 37.85 12.62
C GLN A 272 -5.67 36.64 11.73
N TRP A 273 -4.75 35.67 11.66
CA TRP A 273 -4.88 34.46 10.86
C TRP A 273 -5.92 33.51 11.47
N THR A 274 -5.91 33.32 12.79
CA THR A 274 -6.97 32.57 13.49
C THR A 274 -8.31 33.31 13.44
N HIS A 275 -8.33 34.64 13.58
CA HIS A 275 -9.52 35.45 13.43
C HIS A 275 -10.05 35.46 12.00
N LEU A 276 -9.17 35.50 10.99
CA LEU A 276 -9.50 35.40 9.58
C LEU A 276 -10.00 34.00 9.24
N HIS A 277 -9.44 32.93 9.84
CA HIS A 277 -10.02 31.59 9.76
C HIS A 277 -11.42 31.53 10.41
N GLN A 278 -11.63 32.17 11.56
CA GLN A 278 -12.96 32.29 12.18
C GLN A 278 -13.94 33.12 11.32
N LEU A 279 -13.50 34.24 10.74
CA LEU A 279 -14.27 35.12 9.85
C LEU A 279 -14.58 34.45 8.50
N LEU A 280 -13.64 33.65 7.98
CA LEU A 280 -13.84 32.76 6.85
C LEU A 280 -14.73 31.56 7.21
N GLY A 281 -15.24 31.44 8.44
CA GLY A 281 -16.14 30.37 8.87
C GLY A 281 -15.50 29.00 9.05
N HIS A 282 -14.15 28.93 9.12
CA HIS A 282 -13.43 27.76 9.60
C HIS A 282 -13.56 27.67 11.13
N SER A 283 -14.72 27.19 11.59
CA SER A 283 -14.98 26.97 13.03
C SER A 283 -14.17 25.83 13.65
N ALA A 284 -13.44 25.05 12.85
CA ALA A 284 -12.71 23.87 13.31
C ALA A 284 -11.20 24.16 13.45
N PRO A 285 -10.53 23.54 14.44
CA PRO A 285 -9.08 23.58 14.50
C PRO A 285 -8.47 22.97 13.23
N PRO A 286 -7.30 23.47 12.78
CA PRO A 286 -6.58 22.85 11.67
C PRO A 286 -6.15 21.43 12.05
N LEU A 287 -6.50 20.43 11.23
CA LEU A 287 -5.97 19.09 11.39
C LEU A 287 -4.57 19.02 10.81
N ALA A 288 -3.62 18.44 11.56
CA ALA A 288 -2.34 18.05 11.00
C ALA A 288 -2.59 16.98 9.90
N PRO A 289 -2.13 17.21 8.66
CA PRO A 289 -2.28 16.23 7.60
C PRO A 289 -1.54 14.95 7.99
N LEU A 290 -2.19 13.80 7.81
CA LEU A 290 -1.53 12.52 8.01
C LEU A 290 -0.31 12.40 7.09
N ASP A 291 0.76 11.80 7.63
CA ASP A 291 1.91 11.40 6.85
C ASP A 291 1.46 10.46 5.74
N THR A 292 2.06 10.61 4.56
CA THR A 292 1.76 9.76 3.42
C THR A 292 2.96 8.88 3.15
N GLU A 293 2.68 7.61 2.96
CA GLU A 293 3.69 6.63 2.64
C GLU A 293 4.25 6.80 1.22
N ASP A 294 5.44 6.26 0.99
CA ASP A 294 6.07 6.08 -0.31
C ASP A 294 7.08 4.94 -0.16
N LEU A 295 8.08 4.85 -1.02
CA LEU A 295 9.09 3.79 -0.99
C LEU A 295 8.45 2.44 -1.38
N GLY A 296 8.77 1.34 -0.70
CA GLY A 296 8.44 -0.02 -1.13
C GLY A 296 9.48 -0.65 -2.07
N ILE A 297 9.34 -1.96 -2.25
CA ILE A 297 10.19 -2.82 -3.08
C ILE A 297 9.85 -2.61 -4.54
N VAL A 298 10.87 -2.30 -5.33
CA VAL A 298 10.76 -2.21 -6.79
C VAL A 298 11.46 -3.39 -7.43
N ALA A 299 10.73 -4.05 -8.32
CA ALA A 299 11.23 -5.10 -9.19
C ALA A 299 11.78 -4.49 -10.49
N TYR A 300 13.09 -4.63 -10.68
CA TYR A 300 13.82 -4.21 -11.88
C TYR A 300 14.11 -5.39 -12.79
N ARG A 301 14.01 -5.18 -14.10
CA ARG A 301 14.23 -6.19 -15.14
C ARG A 301 15.33 -5.69 -16.09
N PRO A 302 16.61 -5.80 -15.70
CA PRO A 302 17.72 -5.32 -16.51
C PRO A 302 17.94 -6.13 -17.80
N LEU A 303 17.43 -7.38 -17.85
CA LEU A 303 17.65 -8.26 -19.00
C LEU A 303 16.64 -8.08 -20.14
N LEU A 304 15.63 -7.21 -19.99
CA LEU A 304 14.61 -6.97 -21.02
C LEU A 304 15.15 -6.64 -22.43
N PRO A 305 16.28 -5.94 -22.58
CA PRO A 305 16.82 -5.65 -23.91
C PRO A 305 17.56 -6.81 -24.57
N PHE A 306 17.83 -7.91 -23.86
CA PHE A 306 18.66 -9.02 -24.36
C PHE A 306 17.82 -10.24 -24.75
N ALA A 307 18.14 -10.83 -25.89
CA ALA A 307 17.57 -12.10 -26.34
C ALA A 307 18.03 -13.28 -25.46
N LYS A 308 17.19 -14.31 -25.36
CA LYS A 308 17.52 -15.52 -24.58
C LYS A 308 18.80 -16.21 -25.06
N GLU A 309 19.03 -16.26 -26.36
CA GLU A 309 20.25 -16.87 -26.94
C GLU A 309 21.54 -16.21 -26.43
N ARG A 310 21.53 -14.90 -26.19
CA ARG A 310 22.68 -14.18 -25.62
C ARG A 310 22.92 -14.54 -24.16
N LEU A 311 21.86 -14.84 -23.40
CA LEU A 311 21.97 -15.31 -22.02
C LEU A 311 22.59 -16.71 -21.98
N VAL A 312 22.12 -17.62 -22.85
CA VAL A 312 22.69 -18.96 -23.01
C VAL A 312 24.16 -18.88 -23.40
N ALA A 313 24.50 -18.05 -24.40
CA ALA A 313 25.90 -17.83 -24.81
C ALA A 313 26.78 -17.28 -23.68
N THR A 314 26.22 -16.44 -22.80
CA THR A 314 26.93 -15.91 -21.63
C THR A 314 27.22 -17.01 -20.61
N CYS A 315 26.25 -17.88 -20.33
CA CYS A 315 26.46 -19.01 -19.42
C CYS A 315 27.46 -20.02 -19.99
N LEU A 316 27.34 -20.36 -21.27
CA LEU A 316 28.26 -21.29 -21.95
C LEU A 316 29.70 -20.75 -22.00
N ALA A 317 29.90 -19.49 -22.38
CA ALA A 317 31.23 -18.91 -22.48
C ALA A 317 31.95 -18.80 -21.13
N ASN A 318 31.21 -18.74 -20.02
CA ASN A 318 31.75 -18.56 -18.67
C ASN A 318 31.59 -19.81 -17.79
N ASN A 319 31.19 -20.95 -18.37
CA ASN A 319 30.94 -22.22 -17.65
C ASN A 319 30.02 -22.08 -16.42
N VAL A 320 29.00 -21.23 -16.51
CA VAL A 320 28.02 -21.05 -15.43
C VAL A 320 27.07 -22.24 -15.44
N PRO A 321 26.91 -23.01 -14.35
CA PRO A 321 25.93 -24.10 -14.31
C PRO A 321 24.50 -23.56 -14.22
N TRP A 322 23.56 -24.23 -14.88
CA TRP A 322 22.11 -23.98 -14.73
C TRP A 322 21.32 -25.29 -14.77
N PHE A 323 20.08 -25.23 -14.31
CA PHE A 323 19.13 -26.34 -14.35
C PHE A 323 18.08 -26.07 -15.44
N GLU A 324 17.81 -27.05 -16.29
CA GLU A 324 16.73 -27.00 -17.28
C GLU A 324 15.54 -27.83 -16.81
N ASP A 325 14.41 -27.17 -16.58
CA ASP A 325 13.17 -27.83 -16.20
C ASP A 325 12.53 -28.51 -17.43
N HIS A 326 12.33 -29.83 -17.35
CA HIS A 326 11.75 -30.65 -18.41
C HIS A 326 10.32 -30.22 -18.80
N THR A 327 9.57 -29.58 -17.88
CA THR A 327 8.21 -29.10 -18.15
C THR A 327 8.17 -27.91 -19.12
N ASN A 328 9.28 -27.17 -19.25
CA ASN A 328 9.35 -26.03 -20.18
C ASN A 328 9.32 -26.46 -21.66
N ALA A 329 9.62 -27.73 -21.96
CA ALA A 329 9.62 -28.26 -23.32
C ALA A 329 8.22 -28.66 -23.80
N ASP A 330 7.26 -28.89 -22.90
CA ASP A 330 5.92 -29.35 -23.27
C ASP A 330 5.02 -28.16 -23.72
N PRO A 331 4.61 -28.11 -25.01
CA PRO A 331 3.76 -27.04 -25.53
C PRO A 331 2.32 -27.08 -24.99
N THR A 332 1.87 -28.20 -24.41
CA THR A 332 0.48 -28.39 -23.97
C THR A 332 0.20 -27.82 -22.58
N LEU A 333 1.23 -27.66 -21.74
CA LEU A 333 1.08 -27.27 -20.34
C LEU A 333 0.69 -25.80 -20.15
N THR A 334 1.27 -24.89 -20.93
CA THR A 334 1.07 -23.45 -20.76
C THR A 334 0.91 -22.73 -22.09
N MET A 335 0.12 -21.66 -22.11
CA MET A 335 -0.03 -20.79 -23.29
C MET A 335 1.32 -20.22 -23.74
N ARG A 336 2.26 -19.97 -22.81
CA ARG A 336 3.62 -19.51 -23.13
C ARG A 336 4.41 -20.57 -23.88
N ASN A 337 4.38 -21.82 -23.44
CA ASN A 337 5.08 -22.91 -24.12
C ASN A 337 4.50 -23.14 -25.53
N ALA A 338 3.17 -23.09 -25.67
CA ALA A 338 2.53 -23.14 -26.98
C ALA A 338 3.02 -22.01 -27.91
N LEU A 339 3.13 -20.77 -27.41
CA LEU A 339 3.65 -19.65 -28.20
C LEU A 339 5.13 -19.78 -28.57
N ARG A 340 5.95 -20.30 -27.66
CA ARG A 340 7.37 -20.61 -27.93
C ARG A 340 7.48 -21.64 -29.05
N TYR A 341 6.70 -22.72 -28.97
CA TYR A 341 6.67 -23.76 -29.98
C TYR A 341 6.25 -23.19 -31.35
N VAL A 342 5.18 -22.39 -31.38
CA VAL A 342 4.69 -21.76 -32.60
C VAL A 342 5.73 -20.81 -33.20
N ALA A 343 6.36 -19.96 -32.40
CA ALA A 343 7.36 -19.01 -32.87
C ALA A 343 8.65 -19.67 -33.39
N GLN A 344 9.00 -20.86 -32.87
CA GLN A 344 10.19 -21.60 -33.28
C GLN A 344 9.96 -22.49 -34.51
N HIS A 345 8.81 -23.17 -34.58
CA HIS A 345 8.55 -24.20 -35.59
C HIS A 345 7.74 -23.70 -36.79
N HIS A 346 7.05 -22.57 -36.66
CA HIS A 346 6.21 -22.03 -37.74
C HIS A 346 6.72 -20.67 -38.24
N ALA A 347 6.68 -20.50 -39.57
CA ALA A 347 6.96 -19.22 -40.20
C ALA A 347 5.79 -18.25 -40.00
N LEU A 348 5.83 -17.50 -38.89
CA LEU A 348 4.85 -16.46 -38.61
C LEU A 348 4.97 -15.29 -39.61
N PRO A 349 3.85 -14.65 -39.99
CA PRO A 349 3.88 -13.42 -40.79
C PRO A 349 4.77 -12.35 -40.15
N GLN A 350 5.41 -11.50 -40.95
CA GLN A 350 6.35 -10.48 -40.47
C GLN A 350 5.81 -9.63 -39.31
N ALA A 351 4.51 -9.29 -39.34
CA ALA A 351 3.86 -8.50 -38.29
C ALA A 351 3.77 -9.21 -36.92
N LEU A 352 3.79 -10.54 -36.90
CA LEU A 352 3.76 -11.38 -35.70
C LEU A 352 5.15 -11.87 -35.28
N GLN A 353 6.19 -11.57 -36.04
CA GLN A 353 7.56 -11.92 -35.67
C GLN A 353 8.09 -11.00 -34.57
N LYS A 354 9.09 -11.50 -33.84
CA LYS A 354 9.70 -10.84 -32.67
C LYS A 354 10.03 -9.35 -32.89
N PRO A 355 10.73 -8.92 -33.96
CA PRO A 355 11.06 -7.51 -34.14
C PRO A 355 9.84 -6.58 -34.26
N ALA A 356 8.81 -7.00 -35.01
CA ALA A 356 7.61 -6.19 -35.22
C ALA A 356 6.77 -6.03 -33.94
N ILE A 357 6.65 -7.11 -33.16
CA ILE A 357 5.92 -7.10 -31.88
C ILE A 357 6.63 -6.24 -30.84
N LEU A 358 7.97 -6.29 -30.78
CA LEU A 358 8.74 -5.46 -29.86
C LEU A 358 8.70 -3.97 -30.26
N GLU A 359 8.77 -3.66 -31.57
CA GLU A 359 8.59 -2.29 -32.05
C GLU A 359 7.19 -1.76 -31.72
N LEU A 360 6.14 -2.59 -31.90
CA LEU A 360 4.79 -2.27 -31.49
C LEU A 360 4.72 -1.93 -30.00
N ALA A 361 5.30 -2.79 -29.15
CA ALA A 361 5.32 -2.58 -27.70
C ALA A 361 6.02 -1.27 -27.31
N ALA A 362 7.17 -0.98 -27.93
CA ALA A 362 7.92 0.26 -27.71
C ALA A 362 7.12 1.51 -28.12
N ARG A 363 6.45 1.48 -29.29
CA ARG A 363 5.58 2.58 -29.75
C ARG A 363 4.38 2.78 -28.83
N CYS A 364 3.75 1.68 -28.38
CA CYS A 364 2.64 1.73 -27.42
C CYS A 364 3.07 2.29 -26.06
N ASP A 365 4.26 1.93 -25.57
CA ASP A 365 4.80 2.46 -24.32
C ASP A 365 5.15 3.95 -24.44
N ALA A 366 5.85 4.36 -25.49
CA ALA A 366 6.18 5.77 -25.75
C ALA A 366 4.92 6.66 -25.81
N THR A 367 3.91 6.23 -26.57
CA THR A 367 2.62 6.94 -26.67
C THR A 367 1.92 7.02 -25.32
N SER A 368 1.94 5.92 -24.54
CA SER A 368 1.32 5.88 -23.22
C SER A 368 2.01 6.84 -22.23
N ARG A 369 3.35 6.87 -22.23
CA ARG A 369 4.15 7.80 -21.41
C ARG A 369 3.87 9.26 -21.79
N GLN A 370 3.76 9.55 -23.08
CA GLN A 370 3.41 10.89 -23.55
C GLN A 370 2.02 11.33 -23.03
N HIS A 371 1.03 10.43 -23.08
CA HIS A 371 -0.30 10.71 -22.55
C HIS A 371 -0.29 10.91 -21.02
N GLU A 372 0.43 10.07 -20.27
CA GLU A 372 0.59 10.21 -18.82
C GLU A 372 1.25 11.54 -18.45
N ALA A 373 2.29 11.95 -19.18
CA ALA A 373 2.97 13.22 -18.98
C ALA A 373 2.06 14.43 -19.28
N GLU A 374 1.26 14.38 -20.34
CA GLU A 374 0.31 15.45 -20.66
C GLU A 374 -0.81 15.55 -19.61
N ALA A 375 -1.33 14.43 -19.14
CA ALA A 375 -2.32 14.42 -18.06
C ALA A 375 -1.76 15.05 -16.78
N ARG A 376 -0.52 14.70 -16.41
CA ARG A 376 0.20 15.33 -15.29
C ARG A 376 0.32 16.84 -15.49
N ARG A 377 0.73 17.28 -16.68
CA ARG A 377 0.86 18.72 -17.01
C ARG A 377 -0.48 19.45 -16.88
N LEU A 378 -1.59 18.88 -17.34
CA LEU A 378 -2.91 19.50 -17.20
C LEU A 378 -3.34 19.64 -15.74
N ILE A 379 -3.09 18.62 -14.91
CA ILE A 379 -3.40 18.67 -13.47
C ILE A 379 -2.69 19.85 -12.82
N VAL A 380 -1.38 19.98 -13.05
CA VAL A 380 -0.55 21.04 -12.47
C VAL A 380 -0.92 22.41 -13.03
N ARG A 381 -0.95 22.54 -14.36
CA ARG A 381 -1.21 23.81 -15.04
C ARG A 381 -2.55 24.40 -14.67
N HIS A 382 -3.61 23.59 -14.61
CA HIS A 382 -4.95 24.08 -14.30
C HIS A 382 -5.26 24.10 -12.81
N GLY A 383 -4.35 23.62 -11.94
CA GLY A 383 -4.61 23.50 -10.52
C GLY A 383 -5.81 22.60 -10.25
N VAL A 384 -5.87 21.44 -10.92
CA VAL A 384 -7.04 20.56 -10.91
C VAL A 384 -7.38 20.10 -9.50
N VAL A 385 -6.38 19.78 -8.68
CA VAL A 385 -6.57 19.42 -7.26
C VAL A 385 -6.43 20.69 -6.42
N VAL A 386 -7.56 21.28 -6.02
CA VAL A 386 -7.57 22.50 -5.21
C VAL A 386 -7.21 22.19 -3.76
N ARG A 387 -7.77 21.10 -3.21
CA ARG A 387 -7.48 20.66 -1.84
C ARG A 387 -7.50 19.14 -1.79
N PHE A 388 -6.52 18.57 -1.08
CA PHE A 388 -6.50 17.16 -0.73
C PHE A 388 -6.35 17.03 0.78
N ASN A 389 -7.22 16.26 1.42
CA ASN A 389 -7.16 16.00 2.85
C ASN A 389 -6.82 14.53 3.09
N THR A 390 -5.65 14.27 3.66
CA THR A 390 -5.17 12.91 3.95
C THR A 390 -5.87 12.28 5.14
N ASN A 391 -6.34 13.04 6.13
CA ASN A 391 -7.07 12.52 7.30
C ASN A 391 -8.39 11.84 6.91
N VAL A 392 -9.09 12.39 5.92
CA VAL A 392 -10.38 11.86 5.46
C VAL A 392 -10.23 11.09 4.13
N GLY A 393 -9.19 11.41 3.36
CA GLY A 393 -8.99 10.91 2.00
C GLY A 393 -9.98 11.56 1.02
N THR A 394 -10.08 12.90 1.03
CA THR A 394 -11.05 13.64 0.19
C THR A 394 -10.34 14.66 -0.69
N ILE A 395 -10.88 14.86 -1.90
CA ILE A 395 -10.37 15.82 -2.87
C ILE A 395 -11.44 16.84 -3.19
N VAL A 396 -11.03 18.10 -3.25
CA VAL A 396 -11.74 19.19 -3.91
C VAL A 396 -11.05 19.41 -5.25
N ALA A 397 -11.71 19.06 -6.35
CA ALA A 397 -11.18 19.19 -7.70
C ALA A 397 -11.91 20.26 -8.51
N ARG A 398 -11.18 21.05 -9.30
CA ARG A 398 -11.73 22.02 -10.25
C ARG A 398 -11.29 21.63 -11.65
N LEU A 399 -12.23 21.18 -12.48
CA LEU A 399 -11.90 20.61 -13.79
C LEU A 399 -11.86 21.72 -14.87
N PRO A 400 -10.82 21.76 -15.72
CA PRO A 400 -10.71 22.75 -16.79
C PRO A 400 -11.65 22.42 -17.96
N ARG A 401 -12.04 23.45 -18.71
CA ARG A 401 -12.69 23.27 -20.01
C ARG A 401 -11.69 22.79 -21.06
N LEU A 402 -11.95 21.63 -21.63
CA LEU A 402 -11.12 21.04 -22.69
C LEU A 402 -11.88 21.10 -24.01
N GLN A 403 -11.57 22.11 -24.84
CA GLN A 403 -12.21 22.29 -26.15
C GLN A 403 -11.34 21.73 -27.27
N ALA A 404 -11.90 20.84 -28.09
CA ALA A 404 -11.25 20.29 -29.27
C ALA A 404 -11.32 21.26 -30.46
N LYS A 405 -10.61 22.39 -30.40
CA LYS A 405 -10.52 23.32 -31.54
C LYS A 405 -9.49 22.82 -32.55
N ALA A 406 -9.84 22.86 -33.84
CA ALA A 406 -8.88 22.67 -34.92
C ALA A 406 -7.78 23.76 -34.81
N ARG A 407 -6.51 23.39 -35.03
CA ARG A 407 -5.43 24.38 -35.12
C ARG A 407 -5.73 25.28 -36.32
N ARG A 408 -6.05 26.55 -36.07
CA ARG A 408 -6.19 27.54 -37.14
C ARG A 408 -4.82 27.72 -37.78
N ARG A 409 -4.67 27.31 -39.05
CA ARG A 409 -3.51 27.74 -39.85
C ARG A 409 -3.78 29.18 -40.28
N PRO A 410 -2.91 30.16 -39.98
CA PRO A 410 -3.15 31.58 -40.28
C PRO A 410 -3.51 31.84 -41.74
N TRP A 411 -2.96 31.04 -42.66
CA TRP A 411 -3.06 31.23 -44.11
C TRP A 411 -4.06 30.32 -44.83
N ARG A 412 -4.89 29.53 -44.13
CA ARG A 412 -5.98 28.77 -44.76
C ARG A 412 -7.29 28.93 -43.98
N ARG A 413 -8.23 29.71 -44.51
CA ARG A 413 -9.67 29.61 -44.19
C ARG A 413 -10.24 28.33 -44.84
N GLY A 414 -9.70 27.18 -44.45
CA GLY A 414 -10.17 25.88 -44.94
C GLY A 414 -11.28 25.33 -44.06
N THR A 415 -12.49 25.87 -44.20
CA THR A 415 -13.72 25.14 -43.88
C THR A 415 -13.86 24.02 -44.90
N GLY A 416 -13.43 22.81 -44.55
CA GLY A 416 -13.55 21.68 -45.47
C GLY A 416 -12.84 20.46 -44.91
N SER A 417 -13.61 19.42 -44.56
CA SER A 417 -13.21 18.06 -44.17
C SER A 417 -12.00 17.91 -43.22
N TYR A 418 -10.79 18.29 -43.61
CA TYR A 418 -9.57 18.23 -42.79
C TYR A 418 -9.71 18.93 -41.43
N ALA A 419 -10.38 20.10 -41.38
CA ALA A 419 -10.59 20.79 -40.11
C ALA A 419 -11.49 19.98 -39.15
N ILE A 420 -12.49 19.27 -39.69
CA ILE A 420 -13.39 18.39 -38.94
C ILE A 420 -12.62 17.16 -38.46
N ALA A 421 -11.93 16.46 -39.36
CA ALA A 421 -11.11 15.29 -39.01
C ALA A 421 -9.99 15.62 -38.00
N SER A 422 -9.36 16.81 -38.12
CA SER A 422 -8.36 17.26 -37.15
C SER A 422 -8.98 17.59 -35.79
N ALA A 423 -10.17 18.17 -35.75
CA ALA A 423 -10.88 18.44 -34.51
C ALA A 423 -11.29 17.13 -33.83
N GLU A 424 -11.80 16.16 -34.58
CA GLU A 424 -12.16 14.82 -34.11
C GLU A 424 -10.96 14.07 -33.55
N ARG A 425 -9.83 14.02 -34.28
CA ARG A 425 -8.58 13.41 -33.79
C ARG A 425 -8.08 14.08 -32.51
N ARG A 426 -8.16 15.42 -32.44
CA ARG A 426 -7.79 16.18 -31.23
C ARG A 426 -8.74 15.85 -30.08
N ARG A 427 -10.03 15.64 -30.35
CA ARG A 427 -11.03 15.28 -29.36
C ARG A 427 -10.78 13.90 -28.78
N LEU A 428 -10.56 12.88 -29.60
CA LEU A 428 -10.22 11.52 -29.14
C LEU A 428 -8.95 11.50 -28.27
N TYR A 429 -7.94 12.28 -28.68
CA TYR A 429 -6.74 12.51 -27.88
C TYR A 429 -7.08 13.13 -26.52
N LEU A 430 -7.80 14.25 -26.49
CA LEU A 430 -8.16 14.93 -25.25
C LEU A 430 -9.06 14.07 -24.33
N ARG A 431 -9.96 13.26 -24.88
CA ARG A 431 -10.75 12.28 -24.11
C ARG A 431 -9.86 11.27 -23.40
N THR A 432 -8.82 10.79 -24.08
CA THR A 432 -7.83 9.88 -23.48
C THR A 432 -7.05 10.56 -22.35
N ILE A 433 -6.65 11.82 -22.53
CA ILE A 433 -5.95 12.59 -21.50
C ILE A 433 -6.90 12.89 -20.32
N ALA A 434 -8.14 13.28 -20.58
CA ALA A 434 -9.16 13.52 -19.56
C ALA A 434 -9.42 12.27 -18.72
N ALA A 435 -9.53 11.10 -19.36
CA ALA A 435 -9.68 9.82 -18.65
C ALA A 435 -8.47 9.51 -17.76
N LEU A 436 -7.24 9.84 -18.16
CA LEU A 436 -6.06 9.73 -17.31
C LEU A 436 -6.09 10.69 -16.11
N VAL A 437 -6.56 11.92 -16.31
CA VAL A 437 -6.74 12.89 -15.21
C VAL A 437 -7.73 12.31 -14.19
N VAL A 438 -8.86 11.78 -14.66
CA VAL A 438 -9.85 11.12 -13.79
C VAL A 438 -9.25 9.91 -13.08
N GLN A 439 -8.51 9.05 -13.80
CA GLN A 439 -7.84 7.89 -13.20
C GLN A 439 -6.86 8.30 -12.10
N LYS A 440 -6.13 9.41 -12.30
CA LYS A 440 -5.22 9.97 -11.29
C LYS A 440 -5.98 10.52 -10.07
N LEU A 441 -7.09 11.23 -10.29
CA LEU A 441 -7.96 11.71 -9.21
C LEU A 441 -8.54 10.56 -8.38
N LEU A 442 -9.01 9.51 -9.05
CA LEU A 442 -9.49 8.29 -8.41
C LEU A 442 -8.41 7.63 -7.55
N ALA A 443 -7.19 7.51 -8.08
CA ALA A 443 -6.05 6.88 -7.40
C ALA A 443 -5.66 7.56 -6.07
N TYR A 444 -6.10 8.79 -5.80
CA TYR A 444 -5.92 9.40 -4.49
C TYR A 444 -6.98 8.91 -3.49
N VAL A 445 -8.24 8.83 -3.88
CA VAL A 445 -9.40 8.66 -2.97
C VAL A 445 -9.94 7.23 -2.90
N THR A 446 -9.80 6.43 -3.97
CA THR A 446 -10.45 5.12 -4.08
C THR A 446 -9.97 4.11 -3.02
N PRO A 447 -10.86 3.29 -2.45
CA PRO A 447 -10.48 2.17 -1.60
C PRO A 447 -9.96 0.96 -2.39
N GLU A 448 -10.17 0.92 -3.71
CA GLU A 448 -9.79 -0.21 -4.55
C GLU A 448 -8.28 -0.22 -4.85
N THR A 449 -7.69 -1.41 -4.90
CA THR A 449 -6.28 -1.60 -5.25
C THR A 449 -6.01 -1.32 -6.73
N ASN A 450 -6.97 -1.63 -7.60
CA ASN A 450 -6.88 -1.44 -9.04
C ASN A 450 -7.93 -0.43 -9.52
N VAL A 451 -7.48 0.69 -10.08
CA VAL A 451 -8.38 1.70 -10.66
C VAL A 451 -8.90 1.24 -12.03
N THR A 452 -10.16 1.56 -12.35
CA THR A 452 -10.75 1.32 -13.67
C THR A 452 -9.82 1.72 -14.83
N PRO A 453 -9.67 0.86 -15.85
CA PRO A 453 -8.91 1.18 -17.05
C PRO A 453 -9.44 2.41 -17.80
N VAL A 454 -8.53 3.16 -18.44
CA VAL A 454 -8.83 4.39 -19.18
C VAL A 454 -9.91 4.22 -20.27
N SER A 455 -10.03 3.03 -20.86
CA SER A 455 -11.05 2.71 -21.86
C SER A 455 -12.47 2.68 -21.29
N GLN A 456 -12.63 2.24 -20.04
CA GLN A 456 -13.93 2.14 -19.36
C GLN A 456 -14.35 3.47 -18.70
N LEU A 457 -13.44 4.44 -18.58
CA LEU A 457 -13.72 5.76 -18.00
C LEU A 457 -14.40 6.75 -18.98
N GLN A 458 -14.69 6.34 -20.22
CA GLN A 458 -15.22 7.27 -21.23
C GLN A 458 -16.57 7.88 -20.86
N GLY A 459 -17.50 7.10 -20.29
CA GLY A 459 -18.78 7.64 -19.81
C GLY A 459 -18.64 8.64 -18.66
N VAL A 460 -17.61 8.47 -17.82
CA VAL A 460 -17.27 9.44 -16.77
C VAL A 460 -16.66 10.70 -17.38
N VAL A 461 -15.83 10.56 -18.41
CA VAL A 461 -15.30 11.71 -19.16
C VAL A 461 -16.43 12.52 -19.79
N ASP A 462 -17.46 11.89 -20.34
CA ASP A 462 -18.63 12.59 -20.90
C ASP A 462 -19.36 13.43 -19.84
N THR A 463 -19.45 12.92 -18.60
CA THR A 463 -20.08 13.61 -17.48
C THR A 463 -19.21 14.76 -16.95
N LEU A 464 -17.90 14.55 -16.85
CA LEU A 464 -16.97 15.51 -16.25
C LEU A 464 -16.50 16.60 -17.23
N PHE A 465 -16.42 16.28 -18.53
CA PHE A 465 -15.91 17.15 -19.60
C PHE A 465 -16.92 17.22 -20.77
N PRO A 466 -18.03 17.96 -20.62
CA PRO A 466 -19.10 18.01 -21.62
C PRO A 466 -18.64 18.53 -23.00
N ASP A 467 -17.62 19.42 -23.03
CA ASP A 467 -17.03 19.95 -24.27
C ASP A 467 -16.34 18.85 -25.13
N LEU A 468 -16.12 17.65 -24.59
CA LEU A 468 -15.51 16.51 -25.28
C LEU A 468 -16.53 15.44 -25.73
N VAL A 469 -17.82 15.64 -25.48
CA VAL A 469 -18.90 14.72 -25.91
C VAL A 469 -19.08 14.77 -27.42
N ASP A 470 -19.61 13.69 -27.99
CA ASP A 470 -19.81 13.61 -29.44
C ASP A 470 -20.90 14.56 -29.91
N PRO A 471 -20.61 15.47 -30.87
CA PRO A 471 -21.68 16.25 -31.49
C PRO A 471 -22.74 15.34 -32.14
N ASP A 472 -22.36 14.14 -32.61
CA ASP A 472 -23.30 13.20 -33.21
C ASP A 472 -24.17 12.49 -32.16
N ALA A 473 -23.67 12.36 -30.93
CA ALA A 473 -24.37 11.72 -29.80
C ALA A 473 -25.29 12.73 -29.08
N LYS A 474 -26.35 13.18 -29.77
CA LYS A 474 -27.29 14.21 -29.26
C LYS A 474 -27.82 13.95 -27.86
N GLU A 475 -28.17 12.70 -27.54
CA GLU A 475 -28.70 12.35 -26.21
C GLU A 475 -27.64 12.48 -25.11
N THR A 476 -26.42 11.97 -25.36
CA THR A 476 -25.29 12.10 -24.43
C THR A 476 -24.89 13.56 -24.25
N ALA A 477 -24.90 14.35 -25.33
CA ALA A 477 -24.62 15.78 -25.27
C ALA A 477 -25.65 16.54 -24.44
N ALA A 478 -26.95 16.22 -24.61
CA ALA A 478 -28.02 16.81 -23.81
C ALA A 478 -27.89 16.44 -22.32
N ARG A 479 -27.60 15.18 -21.99
CA ARG A 479 -27.36 14.72 -20.61
C ARG A 479 -26.13 15.37 -19.99
N ALA A 480 -25.06 15.54 -20.76
CA ALA A 480 -23.82 16.17 -20.28
C ALA A 480 -23.97 17.69 -20.10
N ALA A 481 -24.83 18.34 -20.88
CA ALA A 481 -25.15 19.76 -20.78
C ALA A 481 -26.09 20.09 -19.60
N ALA A 482 -26.85 19.10 -19.09
CA ALA A 482 -27.70 19.26 -17.92
C ALA A 482 -26.88 19.53 -16.64
N ASP A 483 -27.58 19.88 -15.56
CA ASP A 483 -26.98 20.08 -14.24
C ASP A 483 -26.21 18.83 -13.80
N PRO A 484 -24.97 18.98 -13.29
CA PRO A 484 -24.17 17.84 -12.89
C PRO A 484 -24.87 17.10 -11.75
N LYS A 485 -24.98 15.77 -11.89
CA LYS A 485 -25.52 14.87 -10.86
C LYS A 485 -24.37 14.12 -10.20
N ALA A 486 -24.56 13.79 -8.92
CA ALA A 486 -23.59 12.96 -8.20
C ALA A 486 -23.62 11.52 -8.72
N PHE A 487 -22.44 10.87 -8.78
CA PHE A 487 -22.31 9.49 -9.24
C PHE A 487 -21.18 8.77 -8.48
N ILE A 488 -21.17 7.43 -8.55
CA ILE A 488 -20.17 6.58 -7.87
C ILE A 488 -19.40 5.77 -8.92
N ILE A 489 -18.07 5.71 -8.78
CA ILE A 489 -17.20 4.83 -9.56
C ILE A 489 -15.97 4.43 -8.71
N CYS A 490 -15.50 3.18 -8.80
CA CYS A 490 -14.38 2.65 -8.01
C CYS A 490 -14.48 2.97 -6.51
N GLY A 491 -15.64 2.71 -5.90
CA GLY A 491 -15.91 3.07 -4.50
C GLY A 491 -15.75 4.57 -4.16
N THR A 492 -15.73 5.46 -5.16
CA THR A 492 -15.53 6.91 -5.03
C THR A 492 -16.77 7.66 -5.47
N HIS A 493 -17.29 8.51 -4.61
CA HIS A 493 -18.45 9.35 -4.84
C HIS A 493 -18.00 10.73 -5.37
N PHE A 494 -18.45 11.06 -6.57
CA PHE A 494 -18.27 12.37 -7.20
C PHE A 494 -19.49 13.22 -6.89
N MET A 495 -19.31 14.25 -6.07
CA MET A 495 -20.36 15.20 -5.72
C MET A 495 -20.08 16.55 -6.38
N PRO A 496 -20.97 17.06 -7.24
CA PRO A 496 -20.83 18.42 -7.74
C PRO A 496 -21.01 19.41 -6.59
N PHE A 497 -20.18 20.44 -6.54
CA PHE A 497 -20.36 21.56 -5.62
C PHE A 497 -20.15 22.87 -6.37
N PHE A 498 -20.99 23.86 -6.06
CA PHE A 498 -20.91 25.19 -6.63
C PHE A 498 -20.27 26.12 -5.59
N ASP A 499 -19.17 26.79 -5.94
CA ASP A 499 -18.34 27.61 -5.02
C ASP A 499 -19.05 28.87 -4.48
N ASN A 500 -20.38 28.97 -4.54
CA ASN A 500 -21.11 30.17 -4.11
C ASN A 500 -21.36 30.25 -2.59
N SER A 501 -21.02 29.23 -1.78
CA SER A 501 -21.39 29.20 -0.35
C SER A 501 -20.47 28.39 0.59
N ALA A 502 -19.19 28.23 0.27
CA ALA A 502 -18.23 27.65 1.20
C ALA A 502 -17.62 28.71 2.13
N PRO A 503 -17.71 28.58 3.47
CA PRO A 503 -16.89 29.37 4.38
C PRO A 503 -15.43 28.97 4.16
N GLY A 504 -14.62 29.91 3.65
CA GLY A 504 -13.23 29.68 3.27
C GLY A 504 -13.00 29.47 1.78
N ALA A 505 -13.97 29.85 0.95
CA ALA A 505 -13.68 30.15 -0.45
C ALA A 505 -12.45 31.06 -0.49
N TRP A 506 -11.40 30.65 -1.21
CA TRP A 506 -10.38 31.60 -1.63
C TRP A 506 -11.12 32.81 -2.20
N PRO A 507 -10.84 34.04 -1.75
CA PRO A 507 -11.37 35.21 -2.42
C PRO A 507 -11.04 34.99 -3.89
N SER A 508 -12.05 35.02 -4.75
CA SER A 508 -11.79 35.18 -6.18
C SER A 508 -10.78 36.33 -6.27
N LEU A 509 -9.52 36.04 -6.63
CA LEU A 509 -8.50 37.08 -6.80
C LEU A 509 -8.92 38.09 -7.89
N SER A 510 -10.02 37.82 -8.57
CA SER A 510 -10.77 38.77 -9.38
C SER A 510 -12.12 39.07 -8.74
N LYS A 511 -12.24 40.19 -8.00
CA LYS A 511 -13.56 40.77 -7.68
C LYS A 511 -14.34 41.18 -8.95
N SER A 512 -13.71 41.16 -10.12
CA SER A 512 -14.28 41.59 -11.41
C SER A 512 -14.59 40.46 -12.40
N ALA A 513 -14.36 39.19 -12.05
CA ALA A 513 -14.78 38.07 -12.89
C ALA A 513 -16.08 37.53 -12.31
N PRO A 514 -17.21 37.56 -13.04
CA PRO A 514 -18.40 36.85 -12.60
C PRO A 514 -18.00 35.41 -12.29
N PRO A 515 -18.58 34.76 -11.26
CA PRO A 515 -18.32 33.35 -11.00
C PRO A 515 -18.55 32.63 -12.31
N ASP A 516 -17.48 32.07 -12.89
CA ASP A 516 -17.58 31.42 -14.18
C ASP A 516 -18.47 30.20 -13.96
N ARG A 517 -19.78 30.39 -14.18
CA ARG A 517 -20.87 29.44 -13.91
C ARG A 517 -20.65 28.10 -14.64
N TYR A 518 -19.64 28.06 -15.50
CA TYR A 518 -19.24 26.99 -16.39
C TYR A 518 -18.06 26.14 -15.88
N THR A 519 -17.27 26.58 -14.89
CA THR A 519 -16.18 25.75 -14.35
C THR A 519 -16.73 24.79 -13.29
N ARG A 520 -16.77 23.49 -13.58
CA ARG A 520 -17.32 22.47 -12.68
C ARG A 520 -16.32 22.12 -11.56
N SER A 521 -16.73 22.31 -10.31
CA SER A 521 -16.00 21.83 -9.15
C SER A 521 -16.63 20.56 -8.56
N TRP A 522 -15.79 19.63 -8.14
CA TRP A 522 -16.17 18.28 -7.72
C TRP A 522 -15.53 17.92 -6.39
N TYR A 523 -16.35 17.45 -5.46
CA TYR A 523 -15.93 16.90 -4.18
C TYR A 523 -15.90 15.37 -4.31
N LEU A 524 -14.70 14.80 -4.21
CA LEU A 524 -14.46 13.38 -4.32
C LEU A 524 -14.22 12.83 -2.91
N ALA A 525 -15.02 11.85 -2.53
CA ALA A 525 -14.90 11.15 -1.26
C ALA A 525 -15.16 9.66 -1.46
N ARG A 526 -14.77 8.82 -0.49
CA ARG A 526 -15.15 7.41 -0.52
C ARG A 526 -16.68 7.27 -0.43
N ALA A 527 -17.25 6.42 -1.28
CA ALA A 527 -18.68 6.11 -1.26
C ALA A 527 -19.07 5.45 0.08
N PRO A 528 -20.31 5.54 0.58
CA PRO A 528 -20.71 4.83 1.80
C PRO A 528 -20.59 3.31 1.67
N TYR A 529 -20.39 2.58 2.78
CA TYR A 529 -20.37 1.11 2.76
C TYR A 529 -21.76 0.59 2.39
N ALA A 530 -21.82 -0.46 1.58
CA ALA A 530 -23.08 -1.13 1.30
C ALA A 530 -23.58 -1.80 2.58
N SER A 531 -24.89 -1.73 2.84
CA SER A 531 -25.50 -2.44 3.98
C SER A 531 -25.18 -3.93 3.90
N PRO A 532 -24.85 -4.60 5.02
CA PRO A 532 -24.54 -6.03 5.02
C PRO A 532 -25.70 -6.88 4.50
N GLU A 533 -26.95 -6.43 4.68
CA GLU A 533 -28.18 -7.06 4.15
C GLU A 533 -28.23 -7.15 2.61
N ARG A 534 -27.49 -6.30 1.89
CA ARG A 534 -27.42 -6.32 0.42
C ARG A 534 -26.23 -7.12 -0.09
N ALA A 535 -25.33 -7.58 0.79
CA ALA A 535 -24.17 -8.35 0.39
C ALA A 535 -24.57 -9.82 0.13
N PRO A 536 -23.89 -10.52 -0.81
CA PRO A 536 -24.03 -11.96 -0.93
C PRO A 536 -23.72 -12.66 0.40
N PRO A 537 -24.41 -13.76 0.74
CA PRO A 537 -24.11 -14.53 1.96
C PRO A 537 -22.63 -14.96 1.96
N GLY A 538 -21.94 -14.73 3.08
CA GLY A 538 -20.51 -15.03 3.27
C GLY A 538 -19.53 -13.91 2.89
N VAL A 539 -19.97 -12.85 2.20
CA VAL A 539 -19.10 -11.71 1.84
C VAL A 539 -19.32 -10.55 2.81
N THR A 540 -18.40 -10.35 3.75
CA THR A 540 -18.40 -9.14 4.59
C THR A 540 -17.94 -7.94 3.76
N THR A 541 -18.87 -7.03 3.47
CA THR A 541 -18.59 -5.77 2.75
C THR A 541 -17.97 -4.69 3.64
N ILE A 542 -18.02 -4.90 4.96
CA ILE A 542 -17.48 -3.98 5.96
C ILE A 542 -16.06 -4.45 6.35
N PRO A 543 -15.02 -3.64 6.10
CA PRO A 543 -13.67 -3.98 6.49
C PRO A 543 -13.54 -3.91 8.00
N ALA A 544 -13.15 -5.03 8.62
CA ALA A 544 -12.89 -5.13 10.04
C ALA A 544 -11.53 -5.80 10.27
N ILE A 545 -10.66 -5.16 11.05
CA ILE A 545 -9.37 -5.72 11.48
C ILE A 545 -9.43 -5.91 12.98
N ARG A 546 -9.18 -7.15 13.44
CA ARG A 546 -9.17 -7.50 14.86
C ARG A 546 -7.73 -7.52 15.38
N PHE A 547 -7.51 -6.87 16.50
CA PHE A 547 -6.28 -6.89 17.27
C PHE A 547 -6.54 -7.61 18.58
N GLN A 548 -5.66 -8.55 18.92
CA GLN A 548 -5.78 -9.36 20.12
C GLN A 548 -5.62 -8.49 21.39
N SER A 549 -6.33 -8.89 22.45
CA SER A 549 -6.13 -8.34 23.79
C SER A 549 -4.70 -8.60 24.28
N LEU A 550 -4.28 -7.82 25.29
CA LEU A 550 -2.98 -8.02 25.93
C LEU A 550 -2.88 -9.45 26.48
N ALA A 551 -1.85 -10.23 26.13
CA ALA A 551 -1.79 -11.62 26.60
C ALA A 551 -1.77 -11.72 28.14
N LEU A 552 -2.36 -12.79 28.68
CA LEU A 552 -2.51 -13.03 30.12
C LEU A 552 -1.16 -12.98 30.86
N SER A 553 -0.08 -13.47 30.25
CA SER A 553 1.27 -13.42 30.80
C SER A 553 1.77 -12.00 31.14
N TYR A 554 1.33 -10.97 30.41
CA TYR A 554 1.70 -9.57 30.70
C TYR A 554 0.93 -8.94 31.85
N ARG A 555 -0.09 -9.64 32.37
CA ARG A 555 -0.99 -9.18 33.44
C ARG A 555 -0.83 -10.01 34.72
N TRP A 556 0.03 -11.04 34.68
CA TRP A 556 0.26 -11.95 35.80
C TRP A 556 0.65 -11.17 37.06
N ASN A 557 -0.07 -11.41 38.14
CA ASN A 557 0.23 -10.94 39.50
C ASN A 557 0.66 -9.47 39.62
N CYS A 558 0.13 -8.59 38.74
CA CYS A 558 0.44 -7.17 38.76
C CYS A 558 -0.82 -6.32 38.53
N PRO A 559 -0.93 -5.16 39.22
CA PRO A 559 -2.07 -4.27 39.08
C PRO A 559 -2.11 -3.66 37.66
N PRO A 560 -3.28 -3.19 37.20
CA PRO A 560 -3.43 -2.67 35.83
C PRO A 560 -2.50 -1.50 35.48
N SER A 561 -2.09 -0.70 36.47
CA SER A 561 -1.10 0.38 36.33
C SER A 561 0.31 -0.12 35.93
N GLN A 562 0.64 -1.37 36.24
CA GLN A 562 1.93 -2.00 35.95
C GLN A 562 1.90 -2.86 34.68
N TRP A 563 0.75 -3.00 34.01
CA TRP A 563 0.67 -3.80 32.80
C TRP A 563 1.58 -3.26 31.70
N ARG A 564 2.33 -4.17 31.10
CA ARG A 564 3.25 -3.84 30.01
C ARG A 564 2.46 -3.60 28.73
N TRP A 565 2.97 -2.71 27.88
CA TRP A 565 2.44 -2.55 26.53
C TRP A 565 2.63 -3.84 25.73
N SER A 566 1.63 -4.20 24.93
CA SER A 566 1.86 -5.15 23.85
C SER A 566 2.96 -4.62 22.91
N SER A 567 3.58 -5.53 22.16
CA SER A 567 4.31 -5.11 20.96
C SER A 567 3.36 -4.36 20.01
N TRP A 568 3.92 -3.47 19.20
CA TRP A 568 3.16 -2.87 18.11
C TRP A 568 2.65 -3.97 17.18
N SER A 569 1.37 -3.90 16.86
CA SER A 569 0.82 -4.73 15.80
C SER A 569 1.50 -4.42 14.47
N ARG A 570 1.42 -5.37 13.54
CA ARG A 570 1.84 -5.12 12.16
C ARG A 570 1.00 -3.98 11.59
N TRP A 571 1.58 -3.23 10.65
CA TRP A 571 0.81 -2.30 9.85
C TRP A 571 -0.25 -3.04 9.03
N ASN A 572 -1.49 -2.59 9.12
CA ASN A 572 -2.60 -3.11 8.34
C ASN A 572 -3.16 -2.02 7.42
N LEU A 573 -3.43 -2.37 6.16
CA LEU A 573 -4.06 -1.46 5.22
C LEU A 573 -5.58 -1.49 5.38
N TYR A 574 -6.14 -0.47 6.01
CA TYR A 574 -7.57 -0.31 6.21
C TYR A 574 -8.24 0.41 5.03
N ASP A 575 -9.29 -0.22 4.49
CA ASP A 575 -10.11 0.28 3.36
C ASP A 575 -9.25 0.75 2.16
N GLY A 576 -8.09 0.11 1.94
CA GLY A 576 -7.14 0.45 0.87
C GLY A 576 -6.47 1.83 0.95
N ARG A 577 -6.77 2.65 1.98
CA ARG A 577 -6.39 4.07 2.06
C ARG A 577 -5.49 4.40 3.25
N PHE A 578 -5.70 3.74 4.38
CA PHE A 578 -5.04 4.08 5.64
C PHE A 578 -4.20 2.92 6.16
N TRP A 579 -2.91 3.13 6.36
CA TRP A 579 -2.10 2.23 7.14
C TRP A 579 -2.35 2.50 8.63
N VAL A 580 -2.73 1.46 9.37
CA VAL A 580 -3.01 1.55 10.80
C VAL A 580 -2.25 0.46 11.54
N ARG A 581 -1.59 0.83 12.64
CA ARG A 581 -1.07 -0.10 13.64
C ARG A 581 -1.45 0.40 15.03
N ILE A 582 -1.57 -0.52 15.96
CA ILE A 582 -1.90 -0.22 17.35
C ILE A 582 -1.03 -1.02 18.31
N ARG A 583 -0.90 -0.52 19.53
CA ARG A 583 -0.46 -1.30 20.69
C ARG A 583 -1.41 -1.04 21.83
N THR A 584 -1.65 -2.05 22.66
CA THR A 584 -2.69 -2.00 23.67
C THR A 584 -2.20 -2.60 24.98
N ARG A 585 -2.77 -2.09 26.07
CA ARG A 585 -2.75 -2.69 27.42
C ARG A 585 -4.13 -3.22 27.80
N LEU A 586 -5.13 -3.03 26.94
CA LEU A 586 -6.48 -3.43 27.23
C LEU A 586 -6.59 -4.96 27.32
N PRO A 587 -7.40 -5.45 28.26
CA PRO A 587 -7.71 -6.86 28.36
C PRO A 587 -8.79 -7.31 27.36
N ALA A 588 -9.25 -6.38 26.53
CA ALA A 588 -10.26 -6.57 25.50
C ALA A 588 -9.63 -6.64 24.12
N ASN A 589 -10.24 -7.40 23.20
CA ASN A 589 -9.86 -7.30 21.80
C ASN A 589 -10.27 -5.92 21.27
N VAL A 590 -9.45 -5.40 20.37
CA VAL A 590 -9.68 -4.10 19.77
C VAL A 590 -10.00 -4.31 18.29
N VAL A 591 -11.05 -3.68 17.79
CA VAL A 591 -11.52 -3.85 16.41
C VAL A 591 -11.47 -2.51 15.69
N LEU A 592 -10.81 -2.48 14.53
CA LEU A 592 -10.81 -1.35 13.61
C LEU A 592 -11.85 -1.59 12.51
N GLN A 593 -12.86 -0.75 12.46
CA GLN A 593 -13.97 -0.82 11.51
C GLN A 593 -14.48 0.60 11.18
N PRO A 594 -15.44 0.79 10.26
CA PRO A 594 -15.95 2.12 9.95
C PRO A 594 -16.58 2.80 11.16
N PHE A 595 -16.54 4.13 11.20
CA PHE A 595 -17.32 4.90 12.17
C PHE A 595 -18.82 4.62 11.96
N ASP A 596 -19.49 4.08 12.97
CA ASP A 596 -20.91 3.77 12.92
C ASP A 596 -21.75 4.90 13.55
N ARG A 597 -22.95 5.08 13.02
CA ARG A 597 -23.96 5.99 13.55
C ARG A 597 -24.44 5.57 14.94
N GLU A 598 -24.56 4.27 15.22
CA GLU A 598 -25.07 3.76 16.50
C GLU A 598 -24.20 4.22 17.68
N HIS A 599 -22.88 4.19 17.51
CA HIS A 599 -21.92 4.59 18.54
C HIS A 599 -21.67 6.11 18.62
N SER A 600 -22.28 6.91 17.73
CA SER A 600 -22.06 8.36 17.68
C SER A 600 -22.64 9.11 18.88
N LYS A 601 -23.75 8.67 19.48
CA LYS A 601 -24.32 9.31 20.68
C LYS A 601 -23.48 8.99 21.93
N PRO A 602 -23.20 7.71 22.26
CA PRO A 602 -22.33 7.37 23.40
C PRO A 602 -20.95 8.01 23.35
N PHE A 603 -20.34 8.10 22.16
CA PHE A 603 -19.03 8.72 22.01
C PHE A 603 -19.05 10.24 22.27
N ARG A 604 -20.13 10.94 21.87
CA ARG A 604 -20.28 12.38 22.16
C ARG A 604 -20.46 12.64 23.65
N GLU A 605 -21.23 11.79 24.34
CA GLU A 605 -21.41 11.85 25.78
C GLU A 605 -20.08 11.61 26.51
N ALA A 606 -19.30 10.61 26.07
CA ALA A 606 -17.96 10.34 26.62
C ALA A 606 -16.97 11.50 26.37
N LEU A 607 -17.01 12.15 25.20
CA LEU A 607 -16.19 13.34 24.91
C LEU A 607 -16.59 14.56 25.75
N ALA A 608 -17.87 14.68 26.09
CA ALA A 608 -18.40 15.76 26.91
C ALA A 608 -18.06 15.61 28.40
N ALA A 609 -17.60 14.44 28.83
CA ALA A 609 -17.22 14.19 30.22
C ALA A 609 -15.96 14.98 30.63
N GLY A 610 -15.92 15.37 31.91
CA GLY A 610 -14.82 16.10 32.53
C GLY A 610 -14.81 17.62 32.27
N PRO A 611 -13.93 18.38 32.96
CA PRO A 611 -13.94 19.85 32.95
C PRO A 611 -13.64 20.46 31.57
N SER A 612 -12.85 19.79 30.73
CA SER A 612 -12.56 20.21 29.35
C SER A 612 -13.47 19.56 28.29
N GLY A 613 -14.51 18.83 28.72
CA GLY A 613 -15.40 18.07 27.85
C GLY A 613 -16.15 18.91 26.80
N PRO A 614 -16.84 20.01 27.18
CA PRO A 614 -17.57 20.85 26.23
C PRO A 614 -16.70 21.43 25.10
N GLY A 615 -15.46 21.81 25.42
CA GLY A 615 -14.47 22.28 24.45
C GLY A 615 -14.06 21.18 23.45
N ARG A 616 -13.80 19.97 23.94
CA ARG A 616 -13.47 18.82 23.08
C ARG A 616 -14.63 18.41 22.18
N LEU A 617 -15.84 18.37 22.72
CA LEU A 617 -17.04 18.04 21.96
C LEU A 617 -17.28 19.07 20.84
N SER A 618 -17.21 20.37 21.16
CA SER A 618 -17.41 21.44 20.16
C SER A 618 -16.34 21.40 19.06
N ALA A 619 -15.07 21.22 19.42
CA ALA A 619 -13.98 21.05 18.47
C ALA A 619 -14.18 19.81 17.57
N PHE A 620 -14.62 18.68 18.15
CA PHE A 620 -14.92 17.46 17.40
C PHE A 620 -16.07 17.65 16.41
N LEU A 621 -17.18 18.28 16.84
CA LEU A 621 -18.32 18.55 15.96
C LEU A 621 -17.96 19.51 14.83
N ALA A 622 -17.18 20.55 15.11
CA ALA A 622 -16.66 21.46 14.09
C ALA A 622 -15.76 20.72 13.08
N THR A 623 -14.89 19.83 13.57
CA THR A 623 -14.01 19.00 12.75
C THR A 623 -14.81 18.09 11.82
N LEU A 624 -15.83 17.39 12.33
CA LEU A 624 -16.72 16.57 11.50
C LEU A 624 -17.46 17.40 10.45
N LYS A 625 -17.99 18.57 10.83
CA LYS A 625 -18.71 19.46 9.91
C LYS A 625 -17.80 19.94 8.77
N THR A 626 -16.54 20.25 9.09
CA THR A 626 -15.59 20.87 8.14
C THR A 626 -14.93 19.85 7.23
N TYR A 627 -14.46 18.72 7.78
CA TYR A 627 -13.61 17.77 7.04
C TYR A 627 -14.35 16.52 6.58
N ALA A 628 -15.37 16.06 7.31
CA ALA A 628 -16.11 14.84 7.02
C ALA A 628 -17.65 15.05 7.04
N PRO A 629 -18.19 15.95 6.19
CA PRO A 629 -19.61 16.25 6.17
C PRO A 629 -20.47 15.05 5.72
N GLY A 630 -21.74 15.05 6.15
CA GLY A 630 -22.73 14.06 5.72
C GLY A 630 -22.30 12.60 5.91
N LYS A 631 -22.49 11.80 4.86
CA LYS A 631 -22.23 10.34 4.86
C LYS A 631 -20.74 9.96 4.86
N VAL A 632 -19.84 10.90 4.54
CA VAL A 632 -18.40 10.63 4.46
C VAL A 632 -17.82 10.25 5.82
N ARG A 633 -18.35 10.79 6.92
CA ARG A 633 -17.88 10.44 8.28
C ARG A 633 -17.97 8.95 8.58
N TYR A 634 -18.97 8.25 8.03
CA TYR A 634 -19.15 6.81 8.22
C TYR A 634 -18.22 5.95 7.34
N THR A 635 -17.26 6.59 6.67
CA THR A 635 -16.18 5.93 5.92
C THR A 635 -14.83 6.04 6.64
N LEU A 636 -14.79 6.77 7.75
CA LEU A 636 -13.59 6.96 8.55
C LEU A 636 -13.29 5.70 9.35
N PRO A 637 -12.00 5.31 9.50
CA PRO A 637 -11.61 4.29 10.46
C PRO A 637 -12.00 4.71 11.87
N ALA A 638 -12.45 3.74 12.65
CA ALA A 638 -12.85 3.89 14.04
C ALA A 638 -12.43 2.65 14.82
N ILE A 639 -11.92 2.84 16.03
CA ILE A 639 -11.42 1.78 16.90
C ILE A 639 -12.41 1.53 18.03
N TYR A 640 -12.80 0.27 18.20
CA TYR A 640 -13.80 -0.20 19.17
C TYR A 640 -13.18 -1.23 20.10
N ALA A 641 -13.63 -1.29 21.35
CA ALA A 641 -13.32 -2.40 22.27
C ALA A 641 -14.41 -3.46 22.18
N SER A 642 -14.04 -4.74 22.06
CA SER A 642 -14.98 -5.86 21.95
C SER A 642 -15.76 -6.18 23.22
N SER A 643 -15.42 -5.56 24.34
CA SER A 643 -16.02 -5.76 25.65
C SER A 643 -16.01 -4.45 26.43
N ASP A 644 -16.64 -4.46 27.61
CA ASP A 644 -16.60 -3.30 28.49
C ASP A 644 -15.16 -3.02 28.96
N VAL A 645 -14.78 -1.76 28.87
CA VAL A 645 -13.47 -1.21 29.28
C VAL A 645 -13.66 -0.02 30.23
N SER A 646 -14.85 0.15 30.79
CA SER A 646 -15.15 1.26 31.71
C SER A 646 -14.24 1.23 32.94
N PHE A 647 -13.89 0.05 33.48
CA PHE A 647 -12.92 -0.09 34.56
C PHE A 647 -11.59 0.62 34.28
N ALA A 648 -11.10 0.56 33.03
CA ALA A 648 -9.83 1.16 32.62
C ALA A 648 -9.92 2.69 32.52
N LEU A 649 -11.10 3.21 32.18
CA LEU A 649 -11.36 4.64 32.02
C LEU A 649 -11.68 5.31 33.36
N ASP A 650 -12.37 4.60 34.26
CA ASP A 650 -12.81 5.12 35.56
C ASP A 650 -11.78 4.87 36.67
N GLY A 651 -10.70 4.12 36.39
CA GLY A 651 -9.67 3.76 37.37
C GLY A 651 -10.11 2.70 38.39
N GLY A 652 -11.17 1.94 38.08
CA GLY A 652 -11.67 0.87 38.93
C GLY A 652 -10.73 -0.32 39.03
N ALA A 653 -10.88 -1.12 40.09
CA ALA A 653 -10.23 -2.43 40.17
C ALA A 653 -10.69 -3.30 38.99
N TYR A 654 -9.73 -3.86 38.23
CA TYR A 654 -10.06 -4.82 37.16
C TYR A 654 -10.57 -6.14 37.72
N TRP A 655 -10.17 -6.48 38.95
CA TRP A 655 -10.61 -7.66 39.65
C TRP A 655 -11.92 -7.38 40.40
N PRO A 656 -12.90 -8.30 40.38
CA PRO A 656 -13.88 -8.31 41.46
C PRO A 656 -13.12 -8.54 42.77
N GLU A 657 -13.21 -7.59 43.69
CA GLU A 657 -12.76 -7.81 45.06
C GLU A 657 -13.50 -9.06 45.60
N ALA A 658 -12.73 -10.04 46.07
CA ALA A 658 -13.15 -11.15 46.93
C ALA A 658 -14.00 -12.34 46.41
N SER A 659 -14.44 -12.47 45.16
CA SER A 659 -15.21 -13.68 44.75
C SER A 659 -14.36 -14.91 44.36
N ALA A 660 -13.02 -14.78 44.24
CA ALA A 660 -12.13 -15.94 44.06
C ALA A 660 -11.91 -16.71 45.38
N ALA A 661 -12.14 -16.06 46.53
CA ALA A 661 -12.12 -16.73 47.83
C ALA A 661 -13.37 -17.61 48.02
N GLU A 662 -14.52 -17.20 47.51
CA GLU A 662 -15.80 -17.92 47.72
C GLU A 662 -15.93 -19.16 46.83
N ASN A 663 -15.48 -19.12 45.57
CA ASN A 663 -15.55 -20.30 44.69
C ASN A 663 -14.60 -21.46 45.07
N TYR A 664 -13.67 -21.22 46.00
CA TYR A 664 -12.83 -22.27 46.58
C TYR A 664 -13.28 -22.72 47.98
N ALA A 665 -14.22 -22.01 48.59
CA ALA A 665 -14.88 -22.48 49.82
C ALA A 665 -15.80 -23.69 49.51
N GLU A 666 -16.42 -23.73 48.32
CA GLU A 666 -17.36 -24.80 47.95
C GLU A 666 -16.69 -26.15 47.63
N TYR A 667 -15.38 -26.19 47.37
CA TYR A 667 -14.64 -27.45 47.13
C TYR A 667 -13.78 -27.89 48.31
N GLY A 668 -14.06 -27.39 49.53
CA GLY A 668 -13.28 -27.69 50.72
C GLY A 668 -14.05 -28.25 51.92
N GLU A 669 -15.37 -28.45 51.82
CA GLU A 669 -16.20 -28.90 52.94
C GLU A 669 -17.14 -30.06 52.53
N ASP A 670 -16.55 -31.11 51.95
CA ASP A 670 -16.97 -32.49 52.21
C ASP A 670 -15.64 -33.18 52.56
N GLY A 671 -15.29 -33.41 53.82
CA GLY A 671 -16.10 -34.15 54.77
C GLY A 671 -15.54 -35.56 54.84
N GLU A 672 -14.67 -35.75 55.83
CA GLU A 672 -14.36 -37.03 56.48
C GLU A 672 -13.36 -37.98 55.78
N ASP A 673 -12.46 -38.51 56.61
CA ASP A 673 -11.54 -39.65 56.39
C ASP A 673 -10.22 -39.42 55.65
N ALA A 674 -9.22 -38.89 56.37
CA ALA A 674 -7.83 -39.41 56.33
C ALA A 674 -6.96 -38.74 57.42
N GLU A 675 -7.35 -38.86 58.69
CA GLU A 675 -6.35 -38.96 59.76
C GLU A 675 -5.76 -40.37 59.64
N ASP A 676 -4.60 -40.50 59.00
CA ASP A 676 -3.60 -41.57 59.19
C ASP A 676 -2.69 -41.67 57.94
N ALA A 677 -1.68 -40.80 57.86
CA ALA A 677 -0.44 -41.06 57.12
C ALA A 677 0.58 -39.93 57.35
N ALA A 678 0.97 -39.72 58.60
CA ALA A 678 2.33 -39.30 58.90
C ALA A 678 3.17 -40.56 59.06
N ASP A 679 4.39 -40.54 58.53
CA ASP A 679 5.43 -41.56 58.65
C ASP A 679 5.36 -42.79 57.73
N ALA A 680 5.85 -42.62 56.50
CA ALA A 680 6.62 -43.68 55.83
C ALA A 680 7.70 -43.09 54.93
N VAL A 681 8.92 -43.25 55.40
CA VAL A 681 10.21 -42.98 54.79
C VAL A 681 10.47 -43.96 53.64
N ASP A 682 11.20 -43.48 52.62
CA ASP A 682 12.02 -44.20 51.61
C ASP A 682 11.53 -45.54 51.03
N SER A 683 11.39 -45.61 49.70
CA SER A 683 12.25 -46.44 48.83
C SER A 683 11.73 -46.62 47.38
N ALA A 684 12.63 -46.32 46.44
CA ALA A 684 12.92 -46.96 45.15
C ALA A 684 11.85 -47.68 44.28
N GLY A 685 11.89 -47.38 42.96
CA GLY A 685 11.39 -48.21 41.85
C GLY A 685 10.80 -47.37 40.71
N GLU A 686 11.59 -46.89 39.76
CA GLU A 686 11.81 -47.49 38.41
C GLU A 686 10.56 -47.63 37.51
N GLY A 687 10.58 -46.93 36.36
CA GLY A 687 9.98 -47.40 35.11
C GLY A 687 8.99 -46.46 34.40
N GLY A 688 9.33 -46.03 33.17
CA GLY A 688 8.33 -45.83 32.11
C GLY A 688 8.37 -44.52 31.32
N ASP A 689 8.89 -44.61 30.11
CA ASP A 689 8.94 -43.61 29.03
C ASP A 689 7.58 -43.01 28.60
N ALA A 690 7.51 -41.68 28.49
CA ALA A 690 6.77 -40.96 27.45
C ALA A 690 7.21 -39.47 27.44
N LYS A 691 8.18 -39.13 26.58
CA LYS A 691 8.57 -37.73 26.34
C LYS A 691 7.55 -37.07 25.40
N ASP A 692 6.64 -36.31 25.99
CA ASP A 692 5.74 -35.37 25.30
C ASP A 692 6.37 -33.98 25.31
N ASP A 693 6.32 -33.31 24.15
CA ASP A 693 7.00 -32.06 23.80
C ASP A 693 6.42 -30.87 24.58
N ARG A 694 6.87 -30.67 25.83
CA ARG A 694 6.65 -29.43 26.56
C ARG A 694 7.80 -28.46 26.31
N VAL A 695 7.46 -27.35 25.66
CA VAL A 695 8.30 -26.18 25.44
C VAL A 695 8.89 -25.71 26.77
N ASP A 696 10.21 -25.79 26.91
CA ASP A 696 10.97 -25.30 28.06
C ASP A 696 10.78 -23.79 28.22
N TYR A 697 10.00 -23.40 29.23
CA TYR A 697 10.07 -22.06 29.78
C TYR A 697 11.37 -21.95 30.55
N ALA A 698 12.39 -21.37 29.89
CA ALA A 698 13.66 -21.07 30.51
C ALA A 698 13.46 -20.28 31.82
N SER A 699 14.15 -20.77 32.84
CA SER A 699 14.23 -20.34 34.23
C SER A 699 14.55 -18.86 34.43
N ASP A 700 13.51 -18.03 34.47
CA ASP A 700 13.48 -16.74 35.15
C ASP A 700 12.15 -16.69 35.92
N GLU A 701 12.03 -17.45 37.02
CA GLU A 701 10.89 -17.28 37.94
C GLU A 701 10.96 -15.88 38.56
N PRO A 702 10.01 -14.96 38.26
CA PRO A 702 9.98 -13.68 38.93
C PRO A 702 9.46 -13.87 40.37
N PRO A 703 9.96 -13.10 41.35
CA PRO A 703 9.61 -13.31 42.75
C PRO A 703 8.12 -13.08 43.01
N PRO A 704 7.50 -13.88 43.90
CA PRO A 704 6.06 -13.83 44.16
C PRO A 704 5.65 -12.53 44.88
N PHE A 705 4.61 -11.86 44.38
CA PHE A 705 3.97 -10.75 45.07
C PHE A 705 3.16 -11.29 46.27
N ARG A 706 3.52 -10.87 47.49
CA ARG A 706 2.76 -11.11 48.73
C ARG A 706 1.53 -10.20 48.72
N ASN A 707 0.38 -10.69 48.26
CA ASN A 707 -0.89 -10.14 48.74
C ASN A 707 -1.24 -10.87 50.05
N SER A 708 -1.47 -10.09 51.09
CA SER A 708 -1.82 -10.55 52.44
C SER A 708 -2.86 -11.68 52.41
N GLY A 709 -2.49 -12.87 52.84
CA GLY A 709 -3.42 -13.89 53.34
C GLY A 709 -3.97 -14.93 52.36
N HIS A 710 -3.67 -14.92 51.05
CA HIS A 710 -4.26 -15.90 50.13
C HIS A 710 -3.23 -16.75 49.39
N ARG A 711 -3.50 -18.06 49.33
CA ARG A 711 -2.69 -19.13 48.75
C ARG A 711 -2.02 -18.72 47.44
N GLN A 712 -0.77 -19.14 47.29
CA GLN A 712 0.04 -18.99 46.07
C GLN A 712 -0.73 -19.60 44.88
N PHE A 713 -1.29 -18.76 44.02
CA PHE A 713 -2.01 -19.23 42.83
C PHE A 713 -1.00 -19.72 41.78
N ASP A 714 -1.21 -20.93 41.27
CA ASP A 714 -0.53 -21.44 40.08
C ASP A 714 -0.92 -20.62 38.83
N LEU A 715 0.00 -20.44 37.88
CA LEU A 715 -0.23 -19.72 36.63
C LEU A 715 -1.41 -20.29 35.86
N PHE A 716 -1.54 -21.62 35.85
CA PHE A 716 -2.60 -22.31 35.13
C PHE A 716 -3.99 -22.06 35.72
N THR A 717 -4.13 -22.07 37.05
CA THR A 717 -5.43 -21.84 37.71
C THR A 717 -5.91 -20.42 37.50
N TRP A 718 -5.02 -19.44 37.64
CA TRP A 718 -5.35 -18.04 37.38
C TRP A 718 -5.59 -17.77 35.90
N GLU A 719 -4.87 -18.38 34.96
CA GLU A 719 -5.19 -18.25 33.53
C GLU A 719 -6.58 -18.81 33.21
N ARG A 720 -6.93 -19.97 33.79
CA ARG A 720 -8.25 -20.57 33.65
C ARG A 720 -9.35 -19.65 34.19
N ASP A 721 -9.16 -19.08 35.36
CA ASP A 721 -10.13 -18.20 36.01
C ASP A 721 -10.26 -16.86 35.27
N GLN A 722 -9.14 -16.31 34.78
CA GLN A 722 -9.15 -15.14 33.89
C GLN A 722 -9.90 -15.42 32.59
N ARG A 723 -9.68 -16.57 31.96
CA ARG A 723 -10.45 -16.95 30.77
C ARG A 723 -11.94 -17.09 31.08
N ARG A 724 -12.32 -17.63 32.24
CA ARG A 724 -13.72 -17.71 32.68
C ARG A 724 -14.33 -16.32 32.89
N PHE A 725 -13.61 -15.43 33.57
CA PHE A 725 -14.02 -14.04 33.78
C PHE A 725 -14.19 -13.29 32.45
N GLU A 726 -13.20 -13.36 31.56
CA GLU A 726 -13.27 -12.74 30.23
C GLU A 726 -14.38 -13.35 29.36
N GLN A 727 -14.65 -14.66 29.45
CA GLN A 727 -15.77 -15.30 28.77
C GLN A 727 -17.12 -14.84 29.33
N ALA A 728 -17.26 -14.68 30.65
CA ALA A 728 -18.47 -14.17 31.28
C ALA A 728 -18.72 -12.71 30.87
N HIS A 729 -17.71 -11.85 30.93
CA HIS A 729 -17.78 -10.46 30.45
C HIS A 729 -18.05 -10.37 28.95
N ARG A 730 -17.53 -11.30 28.15
CA ARG A 730 -17.83 -11.38 26.71
C ARG A 730 -19.29 -11.75 26.45
N LYS A 731 -19.88 -12.68 27.22
CA LYS A 731 -21.31 -13.04 27.11
C LYS A 731 -22.24 -11.88 27.51
N ALA A 732 -21.79 -10.99 28.38
CA ALA A 732 -22.53 -9.76 28.72
C ALA A 732 -22.60 -8.75 27.56
N TRP A 733 -21.81 -8.93 26.50
CA TRP A 733 -21.82 -8.09 25.31
C TRP A 733 -22.53 -8.78 24.14
N PRO A 734 -23.38 -8.08 23.36
CA PRO A 734 -24.19 -8.70 22.31
C PRO A 734 -23.40 -9.36 21.17
N ASP A 735 -24.07 -10.33 20.51
CA ASP A 735 -23.66 -11.21 19.41
C ASP A 735 -22.38 -10.82 18.62
N PRO A 736 -21.37 -11.72 18.51
CA PRO A 736 -20.14 -11.50 17.75
C PRO A 736 -20.31 -11.24 16.23
N SER A 737 -21.52 -11.41 15.67
CA SER A 737 -21.83 -11.09 14.27
C SER A 737 -22.15 -9.60 14.00
N ARG A 738 -22.44 -8.82 15.05
CA ARG A 738 -22.65 -7.35 15.00
C ARG A 738 -21.44 -6.61 15.57
N PRO A 739 -21.17 -5.34 15.20
CA PRO A 739 -20.00 -4.62 15.72
C PRO A 739 -20.08 -4.54 17.26
N PRO A 740 -19.32 -5.38 17.98
CA PRO A 740 -19.43 -5.45 19.42
C PRO A 740 -18.49 -4.37 19.95
N GLY A 741 -19.00 -3.24 20.45
CA GLY A 741 -18.12 -2.43 21.27
C GLY A 741 -18.47 -0.99 21.56
N ARG A 742 -17.75 -0.43 22.52
CA ARG A 742 -17.67 1.00 22.78
C ARG A 742 -16.69 1.63 21.79
N LEU A 743 -17.10 2.67 21.07
CA LEU A 743 -16.20 3.47 20.23
C LEU A 743 -15.18 4.19 21.12
N LEU A 744 -13.90 3.93 20.90
CA LEU A 744 -12.80 4.50 21.68
C LEU A 744 -12.13 5.67 20.97
N VAL A 745 -11.84 5.52 19.67
CA VAL A 745 -10.95 6.43 18.92
C VAL A 745 -11.39 6.56 17.46
N LEU A 746 -11.35 7.79 16.94
CA LEU A 746 -11.34 8.12 15.51
C LEU A 746 -9.92 8.55 15.12
N PRO A 747 -9.05 7.60 14.76
CA PRO A 747 -7.62 7.84 14.80
C PRO A 747 -7.14 8.82 13.72
N THR A 748 -7.86 8.96 12.61
CA THR A 748 -7.51 9.94 11.57
C THR A 748 -7.88 11.38 11.91
N LEU A 749 -8.86 11.58 12.80
CA LEU A 749 -9.27 12.92 13.26
C LEU A 749 -8.61 13.32 14.59
N GLY A 750 -7.84 12.41 15.21
CA GLY A 750 -7.26 12.62 16.53
C GLY A 750 -8.29 12.68 17.67
N ALA A 751 -9.55 12.31 17.42
CA ALA A 751 -10.61 12.35 18.44
C ALA A 751 -10.69 11.00 19.17
N HIS A 752 -10.70 11.03 20.50
CA HIS A 752 -10.69 9.83 21.34
C HIS A 752 -11.29 10.11 22.72
N ILE A 753 -11.75 9.06 23.42
CA ILE A 753 -12.25 9.19 24.79
C ILE A 753 -11.09 9.60 25.72
N PRO A 754 -11.28 10.57 26.65
CA PRO A 754 -10.30 10.89 27.68
C PRO A 754 -9.71 9.66 28.40
N GLY A 755 -8.39 9.64 28.60
CA GLY A 755 -7.71 8.61 29.40
C GLY A 755 -7.44 7.31 28.65
N ILE A 756 -7.96 7.15 27.42
CA ILE A 756 -7.67 5.98 26.62
C ILE A 756 -6.21 5.93 26.14
N GLU A 757 -5.51 7.07 26.11
CA GLU A 757 -4.11 7.14 25.66
C GLU A 757 -3.15 6.33 26.55
N ASP A 758 -3.52 6.12 27.81
CA ASP A 758 -2.77 5.31 28.78
C ASP A 758 -2.88 3.80 28.51
N TRP A 759 -3.89 3.40 27.73
CA TRP A 759 -4.26 2.01 27.47
C TRP A 759 -4.13 1.59 26.02
N LEU A 760 -4.30 2.52 25.09
CA LEU A 760 -4.31 2.26 23.66
C LEU A 760 -3.51 3.35 22.95
N GLN A 761 -2.57 2.94 22.12
CA GLN A 761 -1.85 3.83 21.24
C GLN A 761 -1.99 3.36 19.80
N TRP A 762 -2.04 4.32 18.90
CA TRP A 762 -2.26 4.08 17.48
C TRP A 762 -1.37 4.98 16.65
N GLU A 763 -1.01 4.49 15.48
CA GLU A 763 -0.43 5.31 14.42
C GLU A 763 -1.26 5.12 13.16
N VAL A 764 -1.49 6.21 12.45
CA VAL A 764 -2.18 6.20 11.17
C VAL A 764 -1.40 6.98 10.14
N ARG A 765 -1.29 6.40 8.96
CA ARG A 765 -0.67 7.03 7.80
C ARG A 765 -1.55 6.83 6.59
N TYR A 766 -1.48 7.77 5.67
CA TYR A 766 -2.15 7.63 4.39
C TYR A 766 -1.27 6.81 3.44
N ARG A 767 -1.90 6.05 2.54
CA ARG A 767 -1.18 5.36 1.46
C ARG A 767 -0.40 6.34 0.57
N LYS A 768 0.41 5.80 -0.33
CA LYS A 768 1.13 6.61 -1.32
C LYS A 768 0.20 7.46 -2.16
N VAL A 769 0.58 8.73 -2.25
CA VAL A 769 0.01 9.72 -3.13
C VAL A 769 1.14 10.44 -3.87
N ASP A 770 0.88 10.88 -5.10
CA ASP A 770 1.86 11.64 -5.87
C ASP A 770 1.96 13.08 -5.33
N ARG A 771 2.73 13.25 -4.26
CA ARG A 771 3.01 14.54 -3.63
C ARG A 771 3.63 15.52 -4.62
N GLY A 772 4.53 15.06 -5.49
CA GLY A 772 5.16 15.91 -6.49
C GLY A 772 4.16 16.63 -7.39
N VAL A 773 3.01 16.01 -7.68
CA VAL A 773 1.91 16.67 -8.39
C VAL A 773 1.15 17.64 -7.48
N LEU A 774 0.80 17.23 -6.26
CA LEU A 774 0.05 18.07 -5.31
C LEU A 774 0.83 19.34 -4.91
N ASP A 775 2.12 19.19 -4.61
CA ASP A 775 3.03 20.27 -4.25
C ASP A 775 3.21 21.22 -5.42
N SER A 776 3.39 20.69 -6.64
CA SER A 776 3.50 21.54 -7.84
C SER A 776 2.22 22.33 -8.15
N VAL A 777 1.04 21.79 -7.80
CA VAL A 777 -0.22 22.54 -7.90
C VAL A 777 -0.23 23.70 -6.90
N GLN A 778 0.22 23.47 -5.66
CA GLN A 778 0.30 24.51 -4.64
C GLN A 778 1.30 25.61 -5.04
N VAL A 779 2.50 25.23 -5.49
CA VAL A 779 3.51 26.18 -5.98
C VAL A 779 2.97 26.99 -7.16
N ALA A 780 2.37 26.35 -8.16
CA ALA A 780 1.79 27.04 -9.31
C ALA A 780 0.58 27.93 -8.96
N ALA A 781 -0.09 27.67 -7.83
CA ALA A 781 -1.13 28.54 -7.30
C ALA A 781 -0.54 29.76 -6.59
N ILE A 782 0.53 29.57 -5.82
CA ILE A 782 1.28 30.64 -5.16
C ILE A 782 1.93 31.57 -6.20
N GLU A 783 2.59 31.03 -7.21
CA GLU A 783 3.15 31.82 -8.33
C GLU A 783 2.08 32.66 -9.04
N ARG A 784 0.88 32.11 -9.22
CA ARG A 784 -0.28 32.83 -9.79
C ARG A 784 -0.88 33.89 -8.88
N MET A 785 -0.59 33.85 -7.59
CA MET A 785 -1.02 34.84 -6.62
C MET A 785 -0.01 36.01 -6.53
N TYR A 786 1.27 35.74 -6.79
CA TYR A 786 2.33 36.76 -6.82
C TYR A 786 2.48 37.47 -8.18
N SER A 787 2.07 36.82 -9.28
CA SER A 787 1.94 37.43 -10.61
C SER A 787 0.58 38.08 -10.78
#